data_AF-A0A3A4KYN1-F1
#
_entry.id   AF-A0A3A4KYN1-F1
#
_cell.length_a   1.000
_cell.length_b   1.000
_cell.length_c   1.000
_cell.angle_alpha   90.00
_cell.angle_beta   90.00
_cell.angle_gamma   90.00
#
_symmetry.space_group_name_H-M   'P 1'
#
loop_
_entity.id
_entity.type
_entity.pdbx_description
1 polymer ?
#
loop_
_entity_poly.entity_id
_entity_poly.type
_entity_poly.pdbx_seq_one_letter_code
_entity_poly.pdbx_strand_id
1 'polypeptide(L)'
;MGWSMMSGFDEVCRLAIPQLGEGQVDVRILRLYKAPGDAVAKDEPIYEVETAKATMDIESPVAGVLGAWFVAEEETVEIGADVAEIVGVRPETGANHGTVTTHEPSHRELDRSPNRADRMVPPKTRKYASRLGISEEELAAVPSKGRFLVPADLDAYLADQKSADHSSFSDKTLSKRQHVLNTVMRNGLASVVPASIVVSIDADLLQSATWSVSDGRSTGFVTEFEVFSYCAARAAIHHPSLRSRTLDRDNIRVFDDVNIGVSVAASSGDLEVAGIQGVDRLSFDEFHVEWMRSIERAHLGASSVDGRATLLLSYLGDHVSDAIPIVVPPAVATLFLGGTSSRSGSESQRRVVVAFDHSVFNGMQAADYLAEIIAQLRTMAGSSNVSSVVLPERISAWHAGDSVRIIEEIAKEVVGCDIDVYRPLGELRINSVQAVAITEALNAKLGTSIPVTVLYRCVTLADLSAAVEAPNPLDARDTTPASAKADIGWMRRVVDSTGGDEPIAIVGVGCRFPGGVRSAGDLWSVVSRGRDVISGFPGDRGWDVEGVYDPDPDRAGRSYVREGGFLEDATGFDAEFFNISPREALAMDPQQRVLLEVAWEAFESAGIVPSALRGSQTGVYVGVMYQDYWNFEAGPADLEGYLATGAGASVASGRISYVLGLEGPAVTVDTACSSSLVALHQACQALRAGDCSMALAGGVTVMSTPGMFVEFSR
;
A
#
# COMPACT_ATOMS: atom_id res chain seq x y z
N MET A 1 65.34 -40.76 42.31
CA MET A 1 64.91 -39.55 43.06
C MET A 1 64.93 -38.41 42.07
N GLY A 2 63.85 -37.74 41.71
CA GLY A 2 62.42 -37.88 41.97
C GLY A 2 61.74 -37.08 40.86
N TRP A 3 60.63 -37.58 40.32
CA TRP A 3 59.78 -36.83 39.43
C TRP A 3 59.03 -35.76 40.24
N SER A 4 59.01 -34.52 39.76
CA SER A 4 58.00 -33.54 40.15
C SER A 4 57.59 -32.74 38.93
N MET A 5 56.29 -32.79 38.67
CA MET A 5 55.55 -32.23 37.55
C MET A 5 55.68 -30.70 37.46
N MET A 6 55.76 -30.20 36.22
CA MET A 6 55.42 -28.82 35.89
C MET A 6 53.91 -28.74 35.65
N SER A 7 53.16 -28.15 36.59
CA SER A 7 51.76 -27.77 36.43
C SER A 7 51.67 -26.42 35.70
N GLY A 8 51.37 -26.42 34.41
CA GLY A 8 50.81 -25.25 33.72
C GLY A 8 49.30 -25.24 33.97
N PHE A 9 48.78 -24.20 34.61
CA PHE A 9 47.34 -24.02 34.81
C PHE A 9 46.75 -23.48 33.50
N ASP A 10 45.91 -24.28 32.83
CA ASP A 10 44.97 -23.78 31.84
C ASP A 10 43.89 -22.96 32.58
N GLU A 11 43.59 -21.75 32.09
CA GLU A 11 42.58 -20.89 32.71
C GLU A 11 41.19 -21.43 32.32
N VAL A 12 40.46 -21.92 33.32
CA VAL A 12 39.13 -22.52 33.17
C VAL A 12 38.07 -21.44 33.38
N CYS A 13 37.26 -21.17 32.35
CA CYS A 13 36.13 -20.25 32.42
C CYS A 13 34.82 -21.03 32.52
N ARG A 14 34.04 -20.80 33.58
CA ARG A 14 32.67 -21.32 33.68
C ARG A 14 31.68 -20.36 33.07
N LEU A 15 30.85 -20.90 32.18
CA LEU A 15 29.78 -20.19 31.52
C LEU A 15 28.50 -20.38 32.32
N ALA A 16 27.84 -19.27 32.70
CA ALA A 16 26.55 -19.28 33.37
C ALA A 16 25.46 -18.67 32.49
N ILE A 17 24.20 -19.06 32.71
CA ILE A 17 23.05 -18.50 31.97
C ILE A 17 22.97 -16.98 32.22
N PRO A 18 23.03 -16.14 31.17
CA PRO A 18 22.98 -14.69 31.33
C PRO A 18 21.58 -14.21 31.75
N GLN A 19 21.48 -13.00 32.29
CA GLN A 19 20.19 -12.39 32.59
C GLN A 19 19.47 -11.96 31.29
N LEU A 20 18.36 -12.62 30.94
CA LEU A 20 17.65 -12.44 29.66
C LEU A 20 16.39 -11.56 29.72
N GLY A 21 16.08 -10.97 30.88
CA GLY A 21 14.98 -10.00 31.05
C GLY A 21 14.58 -9.77 32.50
N GLU A 22 13.82 -8.70 32.78
CA GLU A 22 13.21 -8.46 34.10
C GLU A 22 12.07 -9.45 34.34
N GLY A 23 12.15 -10.19 35.45
CA GLY A 23 11.10 -11.12 35.91
C GLY A 23 11.19 -12.55 35.36
N GLN A 24 12.25 -12.91 34.64
CA GLN A 24 12.51 -14.32 34.28
C GLN A 24 13.38 -14.99 35.33
N VAL A 25 13.03 -16.24 35.64
CA VAL A 25 13.68 -17.05 36.70
C VAL A 25 14.35 -18.29 36.13
N ASP A 26 13.83 -18.82 35.01
CA ASP A 26 14.31 -20.01 34.33
C ASP A 26 14.23 -19.87 32.79
N VAL A 27 14.97 -20.73 32.10
CA VAL A 27 14.97 -20.86 30.63
C VAL A 27 15.07 -22.32 30.24
N ARG A 28 14.53 -22.70 29.07
CA ARG A 28 14.64 -24.06 28.53
C ARG A 28 15.76 -24.11 27.49
N ILE A 29 16.72 -25.03 27.63
CA ILE A 29 17.77 -25.26 26.63
C ILE A 29 17.14 -25.95 25.41
N LEU A 30 17.19 -25.34 24.23
CA LEU A 30 16.66 -25.96 23.01
C LEU A 30 17.73 -26.75 22.26
N ARG A 31 18.95 -26.22 22.18
CA ARG A 31 20.01 -26.82 21.37
C ARG A 31 21.39 -26.48 21.88
N LEU A 32 22.31 -27.44 21.83
CA LEU A 32 23.74 -27.25 22.11
C LEU A 32 24.52 -27.35 20.79
N TYR A 33 25.15 -26.26 20.36
CA TYR A 33 25.77 -26.19 19.02
C TYR A 33 27.17 -26.81 18.94
N LYS A 34 27.78 -27.14 20.09
CA LYS A 34 29.18 -27.57 20.20
C LYS A 34 29.30 -28.84 21.02
N ALA A 35 30.23 -29.70 20.65
CA ALA A 35 30.59 -30.87 21.43
C ALA A 35 31.81 -30.56 22.34
N PRO A 36 31.92 -31.21 23.52
CA PRO A 36 33.16 -31.16 24.30
C PRO A 36 34.39 -31.54 23.45
N GLY A 37 35.37 -30.65 23.41
CA GLY A 37 36.57 -30.74 22.56
C GLY A 37 36.58 -29.75 21.39
N ASP A 38 35.46 -29.11 21.06
CA ASP A 38 35.38 -28.14 19.97
C ASP A 38 36.02 -26.80 20.32
N ALA A 39 36.67 -26.18 19.33
CA ALA A 39 37.11 -24.79 19.43
C ALA A 39 35.91 -23.83 19.38
N VAL A 40 35.96 -22.83 20.25
CA VAL A 40 34.95 -21.79 20.42
C VAL A 40 35.64 -20.43 20.30
N ALA A 41 35.17 -19.60 19.38
CA ALA A 41 35.60 -18.20 19.30
C ALA A 41 34.80 -17.32 20.28
N LYS A 42 35.38 -16.20 20.66
CA LYS A 42 34.63 -15.17 21.41
C LYS A 42 33.53 -14.59 20.51
N ASP A 43 32.35 -14.38 21.10
CA ASP A 43 31.12 -13.92 20.47
C ASP A 43 30.54 -14.93 19.44
N GLU A 44 30.94 -16.21 19.50
CA GLU A 44 30.36 -17.29 18.69
C GLU A 44 29.14 -17.93 19.39
N PRO A 45 28.00 -18.14 18.70
CA PRO A 45 26.85 -18.85 19.25
C PRO A 45 27.20 -20.28 19.68
N ILE A 46 26.89 -20.65 20.91
CA ILE A 46 27.26 -21.97 21.47
C ILE A 46 26.08 -22.79 22.00
N TYR A 47 24.96 -22.16 22.36
CA TYR A 47 23.69 -22.85 22.65
C TYR A 47 22.47 -21.94 22.48
N GLU A 48 21.30 -22.52 22.28
CA GLU A 48 20.02 -21.84 22.07
C GLU A 48 19.10 -22.06 23.27
N VAL A 49 18.38 -21.01 23.68
CA VAL A 49 17.43 -21.06 24.80
C VAL A 49 16.06 -20.51 24.42
N GLU A 50 15.02 -21.11 24.97
CA GLU A 50 13.64 -20.63 24.90
C GLU A 50 13.22 -20.01 26.22
N THR A 51 12.55 -18.87 26.10
CA THR A 51 11.89 -18.20 27.21
C THR A 51 10.41 -18.05 26.90
N ALA A 52 9.59 -17.69 27.90
CA ALA A 52 8.14 -17.46 27.71
C ALA A 52 7.77 -16.35 26.69
N LYS A 53 8.75 -15.59 26.16
CA LYS A 53 8.52 -14.47 25.23
C LYS A 53 9.23 -14.61 23.88
N ALA A 54 10.32 -15.38 23.82
CA ALA A 54 11.17 -15.48 22.64
C ALA A 54 12.19 -16.62 22.79
N THR A 55 12.70 -17.07 21.65
CA THR A 55 13.87 -17.94 21.52
C THR A 55 15.09 -17.11 21.15
N MET A 56 16.28 -17.47 21.67
CA MET A 56 17.52 -16.73 21.40
C MET A 56 18.77 -17.60 21.50
N ASP A 57 19.77 -17.29 20.68
CA ASP A 57 21.11 -17.88 20.75
C ASP A 57 21.98 -17.16 21.79
N ILE A 58 22.77 -17.93 22.52
CA ILE A 58 23.73 -17.43 23.51
C ILE A 58 25.16 -17.63 22.99
N GLU A 59 25.89 -16.52 22.93
CA GLU A 59 27.27 -16.44 22.43
C GLU A 59 28.30 -16.65 23.54
N SER A 60 29.46 -17.21 23.18
CA SER A 60 30.56 -17.42 24.12
C SER A 60 31.26 -16.10 24.48
N PRO A 61 31.45 -15.76 25.76
CA PRO A 61 32.14 -14.53 26.17
C PRO A 61 33.66 -14.60 26.01
N VAL A 62 34.21 -15.79 25.80
CA VAL A 62 35.66 -16.07 25.72
C VAL A 62 35.97 -17.03 24.58
N ALA A 63 37.20 -16.96 24.06
CA ALA A 63 37.71 -17.94 23.10
C ALA A 63 38.42 -19.08 23.85
N GLY A 64 38.28 -20.31 23.37
CA GLY A 64 38.91 -21.49 23.98
C GLY A 64 38.41 -22.80 23.38
N VAL A 65 38.55 -23.89 24.13
CA VAL A 65 38.00 -25.20 23.80
C VAL A 65 36.90 -25.54 24.80
N LEU A 66 35.75 -25.97 24.31
CA LEU A 66 34.64 -26.40 25.17
C LEU A 66 35.06 -27.66 25.93
N GLY A 67 35.16 -27.59 27.25
CA GLY A 67 35.56 -28.70 28.12
C GLY A 67 34.43 -29.67 28.43
N ALA A 68 33.27 -29.15 28.85
CA ALA A 68 32.07 -29.94 29.18
C ALA A 68 30.80 -29.09 29.19
N TRP A 69 29.65 -29.73 28.96
CA TRP A 69 28.32 -29.20 29.28
C TRP A 69 27.86 -29.74 30.63
N PHE A 70 27.20 -28.90 31.42
CA PHE A 70 26.57 -29.24 32.69
C PHE A 70 25.05 -29.36 32.60
N VAL A 71 24.50 -29.13 31.41
CA VAL A 71 23.06 -29.14 31.09
C VAL A 71 22.81 -29.95 29.82
N ALA A 72 21.58 -30.43 29.63
CA ALA A 72 21.14 -31.16 28.45
C ALA A 72 20.14 -30.35 27.60
N GLU A 73 19.99 -30.71 26.33
CA GLU A 73 18.87 -30.22 25.51
C GLU A 73 17.53 -30.63 26.13
N GLU A 74 16.54 -29.74 26.01
CA GLU A 74 15.22 -29.80 26.65
C GLU A 74 15.20 -29.65 28.18
N GLU A 75 16.34 -29.38 28.82
CA GLU A 75 16.41 -29.11 30.26
C GLU A 75 16.01 -27.66 30.59
N THR A 76 15.18 -27.47 31.63
CA THR A 76 14.85 -26.15 32.17
C THR A 76 15.80 -25.81 33.32
N VAL A 77 16.47 -24.66 33.22
CA VAL A 77 17.58 -24.27 34.09
C VAL A 77 17.37 -22.84 34.59
N GLU A 78 17.70 -22.57 35.85
CA GLU A 78 17.60 -21.25 36.46
C GLU A 78 18.63 -20.27 35.89
N ILE A 79 18.23 -18.99 35.76
CA ILE A 79 19.15 -17.93 35.34
C ILE A 79 20.32 -17.82 36.33
N GLY A 80 21.55 -17.79 35.81
CA GLY A 80 22.78 -17.76 36.59
C GLY A 80 23.37 -19.13 36.93
N ALA A 81 22.73 -20.25 36.56
CA ALA A 81 23.32 -21.58 36.71
C ALA A 81 24.48 -21.81 35.72
N ASP A 82 25.51 -22.55 36.15
CA ASP A 82 26.63 -22.97 35.31
C ASP A 82 26.12 -23.95 34.23
N VAL A 83 26.39 -23.65 32.96
CA VAL A 83 25.96 -24.45 31.79
C VAL A 83 27.12 -25.15 31.10
N ALA A 84 28.31 -24.56 31.09
CA ALA A 84 29.46 -25.11 30.38
C ALA A 84 30.79 -24.65 30.97
N GLU A 85 31.85 -25.33 30.58
CA GLU A 85 33.24 -24.97 30.90
C GLU A 85 34.05 -24.77 29.61
N ILE A 86 34.80 -23.68 29.50
CA ILE A 86 35.68 -23.37 28.37
C ILE A 86 37.13 -23.22 28.88
N VAL A 87 38.08 -23.88 28.20
CA VAL A 87 39.50 -23.94 28.58
C VAL A 87 40.36 -23.21 27.53
N GLY A 88 41.20 -22.26 27.97
CA GLY A 88 41.92 -21.34 27.08
C GLY A 88 43.13 -21.94 26.35
N VAL A 89 43.23 -21.73 25.03
CA VAL A 89 44.41 -22.04 24.19
C VAL A 89 45.23 -20.77 23.95
N ARG A 90 46.56 -20.81 24.14
CA ARG A 90 47.48 -19.66 23.99
C ARG A 90 47.47 -19.04 22.57
N PRO A 91 47.65 -17.71 22.44
CA PRO A 91 47.77 -17.04 21.14
C PRO A 91 49.19 -17.12 20.56
N GLU A 92 49.30 -17.39 19.26
CA GLU A 92 50.57 -17.25 18.52
C GLU A 92 50.86 -15.77 18.20
N THR A 93 52.08 -15.33 18.52
CA THR A 93 52.58 -13.97 18.32
C THR A 93 53.33 -13.83 16.99
N GLY A 94 52.96 -12.80 16.22
CA GLY A 94 53.71 -12.30 15.07
C GLY A 94 53.81 -10.77 15.14
N ALA A 95 55.04 -10.27 15.22
CA ALA A 95 55.42 -8.92 15.65
C ALA A 95 55.24 -7.82 14.58
N ASN A 96 54.98 -6.59 15.03
CA ASN A 96 55.95 -5.49 14.81
C ASN A 96 55.72 -4.31 15.77
N HIS A 97 56.80 -3.91 16.44
CA HIS A 97 56.88 -2.81 17.40
C HIS A 97 57.25 -1.48 16.73
N GLY A 98 56.74 -0.39 17.30
CA GLY A 98 57.21 0.98 17.05
C GLY A 98 56.83 1.91 18.20
N THR A 99 57.76 2.07 19.14
CA THR A 99 57.78 2.87 20.38
C THR A 99 57.36 4.33 20.30
N VAL A 100 56.73 4.85 21.37
CA VAL A 100 56.79 6.29 21.76
C VAL A 100 56.86 6.43 23.29
N THR A 101 57.84 7.19 23.78
CA THR A 101 57.85 7.79 25.12
C THR A 101 57.81 9.31 25.03
N THR A 102 56.88 9.89 25.81
CA THR A 102 56.89 11.17 26.55
C THR A 102 57.09 12.50 25.81
N HIS A 103 56.03 13.34 25.81
CA HIS A 103 56.01 14.67 26.46
C HIS A 103 54.63 15.35 26.34
N GLU A 104 54.11 15.89 27.45
CA GLU A 104 53.09 16.96 27.52
C GLU A 104 53.78 18.26 28.00
N PRO A 105 53.17 19.46 27.92
CA PRO A 105 52.04 19.91 27.09
C PRO A 105 52.30 21.28 26.42
N SER A 106 51.54 21.61 25.36
CA SER A 106 51.28 23.03 25.04
C SER A 106 49.88 23.19 24.44
N HIS A 107 49.07 23.98 25.13
CA HIS A 107 47.74 24.41 24.72
C HIS A 107 47.70 24.96 23.30
N ARG A 108 46.86 24.35 22.46
CA ARG A 108 46.08 25.03 21.42
C ARG A 108 44.80 24.24 21.23
N GLU A 109 43.68 24.94 21.42
CA GLU A 109 42.33 24.46 21.17
C GLU A 109 42.24 23.82 19.78
N LEU A 110 41.90 22.54 19.74
CA LEU A 110 41.39 21.86 18.56
C LEU A 110 40.08 21.22 18.99
N ASP A 111 38.98 21.87 18.58
CA ASP A 111 37.66 21.27 18.48
C ASP A 111 37.79 19.89 17.80
N ARG A 112 37.48 18.85 18.57
CA ARG A 112 37.33 17.48 18.09
C ARG A 112 36.03 16.93 18.63
N SER A 113 34.93 17.50 18.16
CA SER A 113 33.69 16.74 18.07
C SER A 113 33.91 15.63 17.02
N PRO A 114 33.81 14.33 17.34
CA PRO A 114 33.92 13.28 16.34
C PRO A 114 32.79 13.43 15.30
N ASN A 115 33.11 13.20 14.03
CA ASN A 115 32.17 13.27 12.91
C ASN A 115 30.85 12.55 13.25
N ARG A 116 29.72 13.26 13.12
CA ARG A 116 28.36 12.72 13.39
C ARG A 116 28.04 11.44 12.61
N ALA A 117 28.73 11.19 11.49
CA ALA A 117 28.52 10.04 10.60
C ALA A 117 29.15 8.71 11.09
N ASP A 118 30.08 8.73 12.04
CA ASP A 118 30.80 7.52 12.52
C ASP A 118 30.35 7.05 13.93
N ARG A 119 29.18 7.52 14.37
CA ARG A 119 28.67 7.26 15.72
C ARG A 119 27.83 5.99 15.78
N MET A 120 28.12 5.13 16.76
CA MET A 120 27.35 3.91 17.00
C MET A 120 26.29 4.13 18.07
N VAL A 121 25.03 3.80 17.76
CA VAL A 121 23.91 3.85 18.73
C VAL A 121 23.67 2.45 19.29
N PRO A 122 23.95 2.20 20.58
CA PRO A 122 23.71 0.90 21.21
C PRO A 122 22.22 0.51 21.19
N PRO A 123 21.88 -0.79 21.12
CA PRO A 123 20.50 -1.27 21.13
C PRO A 123 19.69 -0.81 22.36
N LYS A 124 20.34 -0.69 23.53
CA LYS A 124 19.71 -0.18 24.75
C LYS A 124 19.26 1.28 24.59
N THR A 125 20.05 2.11 23.91
CA THR A 125 19.73 3.51 23.65
C THR A 125 18.63 3.64 22.59
N ARG A 126 18.65 2.83 21.51
CA ARG A 126 17.54 2.78 20.53
C ARG A 126 16.22 2.39 21.18
N LYS A 127 16.24 1.36 22.02
CA LYS A 127 15.04 0.90 22.75
C LYS A 127 14.53 1.97 23.72
N TYR A 128 15.43 2.71 24.36
CA TYR A 128 15.06 3.83 25.23
C TYR A 128 14.45 4.99 24.44
N ALA A 129 15.05 5.38 23.32
CA ALA A 129 14.55 6.42 22.42
C ALA A 129 13.20 6.07 21.77
N SER A 130 13.03 4.82 21.35
CA SER A 130 11.76 4.29 20.84
C SER A 130 10.63 4.42 21.87
N ARG A 131 10.90 4.17 23.16
CA ARG A 131 9.91 4.38 24.25
C ARG A 131 9.55 5.86 24.44
N LEU A 132 10.47 6.77 24.12
CA LEU A 132 10.24 8.22 24.16
C LEU A 132 9.63 8.74 22.85
N GLY A 133 9.41 7.88 21.85
CA GLY A 133 8.83 8.24 20.56
C GLY A 133 9.80 8.97 19.62
N ILE A 134 11.11 8.86 19.85
CA ILE A 134 12.16 9.55 19.09
C ILE A 134 12.59 8.67 17.90
N SER A 135 12.62 9.26 16.71
CA SER A 135 12.94 8.55 15.46
C SER A 135 14.45 8.27 15.31
N GLU A 136 14.83 7.37 14.40
CA GLU A 136 16.26 7.13 14.07
C GLU A 136 16.94 8.37 13.46
N GLU A 137 16.18 9.18 12.71
CA GLU A 137 16.68 10.47 12.17
C GLU A 137 16.94 11.48 13.30
N GLU A 138 16.05 11.57 14.29
CA GLU A 138 16.23 12.43 15.45
C GLU A 138 17.39 11.96 16.32
N LEU A 139 17.56 10.64 16.49
CA LEU A 139 18.68 10.02 17.19
C LEU A 139 20.03 10.37 16.56
N ALA A 140 20.11 10.54 15.24
CA ALA A 140 21.32 10.98 14.55
C ALA A 140 21.69 12.44 14.90
N ALA A 141 20.71 13.26 15.29
CA ALA A 141 20.89 14.68 15.61
C ALA A 141 21.27 14.96 17.08
N VAL A 142 20.98 14.03 18.01
CA VAL A 142 21.30 14.16 19.44
C VAL A 142 22.80 14.31 19.64
N PRO A 143 23.33 15.33 20.34
CA PRO A 143 24.76 15.44 20.64
C PRO A 143 25.20 14.43 21.72
N SER A 144 26.37 13.81 21.55
CA SER A 144 26.97 12.90 22.55
C SER A 144 28.42 13.29 22.81
N LYS A 145 28.91 13.08 24.03
CA LYS A 145 30.32 13.37 24.38
C LYS A 145 31.30 12.27 23.96
N GLY A 146 30.82 11.13 23.44
CA GLY A 146 31.64 10.00 23.05
C GLY A 146 31.15 9.27 21.78
N ARG A 147 31.87 8.20 21.41
CA ARG A 147 31.62 7.37 20.21
C ARG A 147 30.30 6.58 20.27
N PHE A 148 29.73 6.45 21.46
CA PHE A 148 28.44 5.81 21.71
C PHE A 148 27.44 6.84 22.24
N LEU A 149 26.22 6.82 21.70
CA LEU A 149 25.11 7.58 22.25
C LEU A 149 24.52 6.81 23.45
N VAL A 150 24.55 7.39 24.65
CA VAL A 150 23.96 6.76 25.84
C VAL A 150 22.65 7.44 26.26
N PRO A 151 21.76 6.76 27.02
CA PRO A 151 20.49 7.35 27.47
C PRO A 151 20.64 8.72 28.17
N ALA A 152 21.71 8.93 28.94
CA ALA A 152 21.98 10.20 29.61
C ALA A 152 22.25 11.37 28.63
N ASP A 153 22.84 11.10 27.46
CA ASP A 153 23.03 12.13 26.42
C ASP A 153 21.68 12.55 25.83
N LEU A 154 20.77 11.59 25.67
CA LEU A 154 19.40 11.83 25.21
C LEU A 154 18.60 12.65 26.23
N ASP A 155 18.70 12.30 27.52
CA ASP A 155 18.05 13.04 28.60
C ASP A 155 18.56 14.49 28.68
N ALA A 156 19.87 14.69 28.52
CA ALA A 156 20.48 16.01 28.51
C ALA A 156 20.03 16.83 27.29
N TYR A 157 19.96 16.22 26.10
CA TYR A 157 19.47 16.87 24.88
C TYR A 157 17.99 17.26 24.98
N LEU A 158 17.15 16.38 25.52
CA LEU A 158 15.73 16.68 25.76
C LEU A 158 15.54 17.76 26.83
N ALA A 159 16.40 17.80 27.84
CA ALA A 159 16.40 18.86 28.85
C ALA A 159 16.84 20.21 28.27
N ASP A 160 17.81 20.22 27.35
CA ASP A 160 18.29 21.40 26.64
C ASP A 160 17.22 21.95 25.68
N GLN A 161 16.58 21.07 24.91
CA GLN A 161 15.39 21.39 24.08
C GLN A 161 14.26 22.04 24.90
N LYS A 162 14.02 21.55 26.11
CA LYS A 162 13.04 22.12 27.05
C LYS A 162 13.47 23.45 27.66
N SER A 163 14.74 23.84 27.54
CA SER A 163 15.26 25.12 28.07
C SER A 163 15.22 26.26 27.06
N ALA A 164 14.83 25.98 25.80
CA ALA A 164 14.68 26.98 24.76
C ALA A 164 13.48 27.93 25.05
N ASP A 165 13.69 29.21 24.82
CA ASP A 165 12.82 30.35 25.14
C ASP A 165 11.30 30.08 24.97
N HIS A 166 10.61 29.91 26.11
CA HIS A 166 9.18 29.58 26.20
C HIS A 166 8.22 30.72 25.82
N SER A 167 8.70 31.84 25.28
CA SER A 167 7.84 32.99 24.96
C SER A 167 6.93 32.77 23.73
N SER A 168 7.12 31.69 22.96
CA SER A 168 6.40 31.44 21.70
C SER A 168 5.56 30.16 21.65
N PHE A 169 5.62 29.29 22.66
CA PHE A 169 4.84 28.04 22.71
C PHE A 169 4.49 27.60 24.14
N SER A 170 3.47 26.75 24.28
CA SER A 170 3.07 26.18 25.57
C SER A 170 3.04 24.66 25.51
N ASP A 171 3.82 23.99 26.36
CA ASP A 171 3.79 22.54 26.46
C ASP A 171 2.54 22.07 27.22
N LYS A 172 1.83 21.09 26.65
CA LYS A 172 0.70 20.41 27.30
C LYS A 172 0.98 18.93 27.39
N THR A 173 0.86 18.37 28.59
CA THR A 173 0.94 16.92 28.80
C THR A 173 -0.29 16.25 28.18
N LEU A 174 -0.06 15.28 27.28
CA LEU A 174 -1.12 14.46 26.72
C LEU A 174 -1.82 13.64 27.82
N SER A 175 -3.15 13.50 27.71
CA SER A 175 -3.89 12.66 28.65
C SER A 175 -3.47 11.18 28.48
N LYS A 176 -3.52 10.40 29.57
CA LYS A 176 -3.27 8.95 29.50
C LYS A 176 -4.16 8.26 28.46
N ARG A 177 -5.39 8.76 28.30
CA ARG A 177 -6.37 8.28 27.32
C ARG A 177 -5.93 8.58 25.88
N GLN A 178 -5.50 9.81 25.60
CA GLN A 178 -4.96 10.17 24.29
C GLN A 178 -3.73 9.32 23.94
N HIS A 179 -2.88 9.00 24.92
CA HIS A 179 -1.72 8.13 24.70
C HIS A 179 -2.13 6.69 24.31
N VAL A 180 -3.14 6.13 24.97
CA VAL A 180 -3.71 4.82 24.60
C VAL A 180 -4.32 4.88 23.19
N LEU A 181 -5.13 5.90 22.89
CA LEU A 181 -5.74 6.09 21.57
C LEU A 181 -4.67 6.18 20.47
N ASN A 182 -3.62 6.99 20.66
CA ASN A 182 -2.51 7.09 19.70
C ASN A 182 -1.82 5.75 19.47
N THR A 183 -1.65 4.95 20.53
CA THR A 183 -1.05 3.61 20.44
C THR A 183 -1.93 2.67 19.63
N VAL A 184 -3.25 2.66 19.91
CA VAL A 184 -4.22 1.84 19.19
C VAL A 184 -4.31 2.25 17.71
N MET A 185 -4.36 3.55 17.42
CA MET A 185 -4.39 4.08 16.05
C MET A 185 -3.13 3.70 15.25
N ARG A 186 -1.94 3.84 15.85
CA ARG A 186 -0.67 3.45 15.21
C ARG A 186 -0.61 1.95 14.94
N ASN A 187 -1.06 1.12 15.88
CA ASN A 187 -1.08 -0.33 15.70
C ASN A 187 -2.14 -0.75 14.66
N GLY A 188 -3.27 -0.05 14.59
CA GLY A 188 -4.32 -0.28 13.59
C GLY A 188 -3.82 -0.06 12.16
N LEU A 189 -3.07 1.02 11.91
CA LEU A 189 -2.49 1.32 10.60
C LEU A 189 -1.51 0.24 10.09
N ALA A 190 -0.90 -0.54 11.00
CA ALA A 190 0.00 -1.64 10.63
C ALA A 190 -0.72 -2.99 10.43
N SER A 191 -1.99 -3.10 10.84
CA SER A 191 -2.73 -4.38 10.87
C SER A 191 -3.98 -4.41 9.98
N VAL A 192 -4.42 -3.25 9.50
CA VAL A 192 -5.59 -3.10 8.61
C VAL A 192 -5.11 -2.82 7.18
N VAL A 193 -5.81 -3.37 6.18
CA VAL A 193 -5.65 -2.95 4.78
C VAL A 193 -6.76 -1.93 4.47
N PRO A 194 -6.53 -0.62 4.59
CA PRO A 194 -7.61 0.36 4.55
C PRO A 194 -8.16 0.52 3.13
N ALA A 195 -9.48 0.47 3.00
CA ALA A 195 -10.20 0.88 1.81
C ALA A 195 -11.45 1.70 2.21
N SER A 196 -11.99 2.49 1.29
CA SER A 196 -13.23 3.21 1.53
C SER A 196 -14.08 3.35 0.28
N ILE A 197 -15.39 3.45 0.49
CA ILE A 197 -16.35 3.83 -0.55
C ILE A 197 -17.17 5.02 -0.07
N VAL A 198 -17.57 5.88 -1.00
CA VAL A 198 -18.33 7.10 -0.74
C VAL A 198 -19.56 7.12 -1.63
N VAL A 199 -20.73 7.32 -1.03
CA VAL A 199 -22.01 7.45 -1.75
C VAL A 199 -22.74 8.69 -1.24
N SER A 200 -23.45 9.37 -2.12
CA SER A 200 -24.41 10.43 -1.74
C SER A 200 -25.79 9.82 -1.56
N ILE A 201 -26.42 10.09 -0.43
CA ILE A 201 -27.83 9.78 -0.19
C ILE A 201 -28.62 11.08 -0.18
N ASP A 202 -29.86 11.00 -0.66
CA ASP A 202 -30.82 12.08 -0.58
C ASP A 202 -31.10 12.43 0.89
N ALA A 203 -30.91 13.70 1.25
CA ALA A 203 -31.15 14.19 2.60
C ALA A 203 -32.64 14.15 2.94
N ASP A 204 -33.52 14.34 1.95
CA ASP A 204 -34.96 14.33 2.14
C ASP A 204 -35.45 12.91 2.48
N LEU A 205 -34.81 11.88 1.92
CA LEU A 205 -35.07 10.49 2.29
C LEU A 205 -34.75 10.23 3.76
N LEU A 206 -33.58 10.66 4.25
CA LEU A 206 -33.17 10.47 5.64
C LEU A 206 -34.06 11.28 6.59
N GLN A 207 -34.41 12.50 6.21
CA GLN A 207 -35.34 13.34 6.95
C GLN A 207 -36.74 12.71 7.02
N SER A 208 -37.24 12.17 5.91
CA SER A 208 -38.55 11.49 5.83
C SER A 208 -38.58 10.23 6.69
N ALA A 209 -37.53 9.41 6.64
CA ALA A 209 -37.39 8.25 7.53
C ALA A 209 -37.40 8.68 9.00
N THR A 210 -36.71 9.76 9.33
CA THR A 210 -36.66 10.31 10.70
C THR A 210 -38.02 10.84 11.15
N TRP A 211 -38.75 11.55 10.28
CA TRP A 211 -40.09 12.03 10.57
C TRP A 211 -41.09 10.90 10.76
N SER A 212 -41.10 9.90 9.88
CA SER A 212 -42.02 8.74 10.00
C SER A 212 -41.84 7.98 11.30
N VAL A 213 -40.64 8.02 11.86
CA VAL A 213 -40.26 7.32 13.08
C VAL A 213 -40.51 8.22 14.30
N SER A 214 -40.49 9.53 14.12
CA SER A 214 -40.78 10.51 15.17
C SER A 214 -42.28 10.77 15.36
N ASP A 215 -43.07 10.67 14.27
CA ASP A 215 -44.51 10.98 14.28
C ASP A 215 -45.28 9.98 15.15
N GLY A 216 -46.07 10.49 16.10
CA GLY A 216 -46.84 9.69 17.04
C GLY A 216 -46.11 9.20 18.31
N ARG A 217 -44.85 9.58 18.55
CA ARG A 217 -44.12 9.20 19.78
C ARG A 217 -44.32 10.17 20.95
N SER A 218 -44.42 9.60 22.15
CA SER A 218 -44.45 10.33 23.42
C SER A 218 -43.07 10.45 24.09
N THR A 219 -42.04 9.79 23.54
CA THR A 219 -40.71 9.65 24.11
C THR A 219 -39.65 10.31 23.24
N GLY A 220 -39.30 11.56 23.55
CA GLY A 220 -38.05 12.19 23.07
C GLY A 220 -38.01 12.67 21.61
N PHE A 221 -36.93 13.38 21.29
CA PHE A 221 -36.56 13.81 19.92
C PHE A 221 -35.62 12.76 19.32
N VAL A 222 -35.87 12.36 18.08
CA VAL A 222 -35.05 11.40 17.32
C VAL A 222 -34.18 12.15 16.32
N THR A 223 -32.93 11.74 16.17
CA THR A 223 -31.99 12.38 15.23
C THR A 223 -31.85 11.60 13.93
N GLU A 224 -31.49 12.30 12.84
CA GLU A 224 -31.17 11.65 11.56
C GLU A 224 -29.99 10.67 11.69
N PHE A 225 -28.97 11.02 12.46
CA PHE A 225 -27.81 10.15 12.68
C PHE A 225 -28.17 8.87 13.46
N GLU A 226 -29.10 8.96 14.40
CA GLU A 226 -29.62 7.80 15.13
C GLU A 226 -30.40 6.85 14.20
N VAL A 227 -31.27 7.40 13.35
CA VAL A 227 -32.05 6.61 12.37
C VAL A 227 -31.12 5.94 11.35
N PHE A 228 -30.15 6.69 10.84
CA PHE A 228 -29.10 6.15 9.98
C PHE A 228 -28.33 5.02 10.66
N SER A 229 -27.94 5.21 11.92
CA SER A 229 -27.19 4.22 12.70
C SER A 229 -27.99 2.94 12.95
N TYR A 230 -29.29 3.05 13.19
CA TYR A 230 -30.18 1.89 13.29
C TYR A 230 -30.23 1.10 11.98
N CYS A 231 -30.42 1.79 10.85
CA CYS A 231 -30.44 1.15 9.52
C CYS A 231 -29.10 0.49 9.18
N ALA A 232 -27.98 1.16 9.47
CA ALA A 232 -26.63 0.62 9.31
C ALA A 232 -26.43 -0.67 10.11
N ALA A 233 -26.76 -0.65 11.40
CA ALA A 233 -26.65 -1.84 12.24
C ALA A 233 -27.53 -3.00 11.73
N ARG A 234 -28.76 -2.70 11.33
CA ARG A 234 -29.68 -3.71 10.80
C ARG A 234 -29.22 -4.30 9.47
N ALA A 235 -28.66 -3.48 8.57
CA ALA A 235 -28.09 -3.97 7.32
C ALA A 235 -26.91 -4.92 7.58
N ALA A 236 -26.12 -4.69 8.64
CA ALA A 236 -24.97 -5.55 8.98
C ALA A 236 -25.37 -7.01 9.32
N ILE A 237 -26.65 -7.29 9.60
CA ILE A 237 -27.15 -8.67 9.82
C ILE A 237 -26.82 -9.58 8.63
N HIS A 238 -26.95 -9.03 7.40
CA HIS A 238 -26.75 -9.76 6.16
C HIS A 238 -25.29 -9.82 5.72
N HIS A 239 -24.39 -9.20 6.48
CA HIS A 239 -22.96 -9.12 6.20
C HIS A 239 -22.13 -9.70 7.37
N PRO A 240 -21.90 -11.03 7.41
CA PRO A 240 -21.13 -11.68 8.48
C PRO A 240 -19.74 -11.08 8.72
N SER A 241 -19.05 -10.63 7.67
CA SER A 241 -17.76 -9.95 7.76
C SER A 241 -17.81 -8.68 8.61
N LEU A 242 -18.89 -7.89 8.54
CA LEU A 242 -19.08 -6.68 9.37
C LEU A 242 -19.35 -6.99 10.83
N ARG A 243 -19.70 -8.24 11.15
CA ARG A 243 -19.93 -8.74 12.51
C ARG A 243 -18.78 -9.63 12.95
N SER A 244 -17.59 -9.43 12.39
CA SER A 244 -16.43 -10.27 12.63
C SER A 244 -15.25 -9.49 13.20
N ARG A 245 -14.29 -10.20 13.78
CA ARG A 245 -12.98 -9.65 14.14
C ARG A 245 -11.87 -10.61 13.73
N THR A 246 -10.72 -10.07 13.35
CA THR A 246 -9.51 -10.84 13.09
C THR A 246 -8.94 -11.39 14.40
N LEU A 247 -8.63 -12.70 14.43
CA LEU A 247 -7.96 -13.35 15.56
C LEU A 247 -6.44 -13.46 15.33
N ASP A 248 -6.08 -13.86 14.11
CA ASP A 248 -4.72 -13.98 13.59
C ASP A 248 -4.77 -13.80 12.05
N ARG A 249 -3.65 -14.07 11.35
CA ARG A 249 -3.56 -13.84 9.90
C ARG A 249 -4.56 -14.64 9.07
N ASP A 250 -5.02 -15.80 9.56
CA ASP A 250 -5.80 -16.75 8.76
C ASP A 250 -7.23 -16.93 9.30
N ASN A 251 -7.52 -16.42 10.49
CA ASN A 251 -8.78 -16.69 11.19
C ASN A 251 -9.53 -15.42 11.59
N ILE A 252 -10.82 -15.38 11.22
CA ILE A 252 -11.79 -14.41 11.73
C ILE A 252 -12.78 -15.09 12.70
N ARG A 253 -13.26 -14.33 13.69
CA ARG A 253 -14.38 -14.71 14.54
C ARG A 253 -15.60 -13.89 14.18
N VAL A 254 -16.64 -14.55 13.69
CA VAL A 254 -17.95 -13.95 13.43
C VAL A 254 -18.82 -14.03 14.69
N PHE A 255 -19.50 -12.95 15.03
CA PHE A 255 -20.43 -12.86 16.15
C PHE A 255 -21.87 -13.06 15.67
N ASP A 256 -22.71 -13.68 16.51
CA ASP A 256 -24.14 -13.91 16.20
C ASP A 256 -24.99 -12.65 16.33
N ASP A 257 -24.56 -11.70 17.16
CA ASP A 257 -25.26 -10.45 17.45
C ASP A 257 -24.61 -9.28 16.69
N VAL A 258 -25.39 -8.24 16.37
CA VAL A 258 -24.85 -6.97 15.86
C VAL A 258 -24.57 -6.04 17.04
N ASN A 259 -23.30 -5.71 17.24
CA ASN A 259 -22.89 -4.69 18.20
C ASN A 259 -22.19 -3.54 17.46
N ILE A 260 -22.63 -2.31 17.74
CA ILE A 260 -22.09 -1.11 17.13
C ILE A 260 -21.40 -0.23 18.18
N GLY A 261 -20.41 0.54 17.75
CA GLY A 261 -19.82 1.61 18.55
C GLY A 261 -20.09 2.97 17.90
N VAL A 262 -20.56 3.93 18.69
CA VAL A 262 -20.82 5.30 18.21
C VAL A 262 -19.77 6.23 18.79
N SER A 263 -19.06 6.96 17.94
CA SER A 263 -18.07 7.95 18.35
C SER A 263 -18.74 9.15 19.02
N VAL A 264 -18.32 9.49 20.24
CA VAL A 264 -18.89 10.57 21.05
C VAL A 264 -17.76 11.46 21.57
N ALA A 265 -17.88 12.77 21.37
CA ALA A 265 -17.03 13.73 22.06
C ALA A 265 -17.46 13.83 23.53
N ALA A 266 -16.57 13.46 24.44
CA ALA A 266 -16.80 13.61 25.87
C ALA A 266 -16.78 15.08 26.30
N SER A 267 -17.39 15.37 27.45
CA SER A 267 -17.31 16.68 28.12
C SER A 267 -15.87 17.12 28.44
N SER A 268 -14.93 16.17 28.58
CA SER A 268 -13.50 16.45 28.72
C SER A 268 -12.80 16.89 27.43
N GLY A 269 -13.46 16.72 26.28
CA GLY A 269 -12.87 16.87 24.95
C GLY A 269 -12.18 15.60 24.42
N ASP A 270 -12.12 14.52 25.22
CA ASP A 270 -11.62 13.22 24.74
C ASP A 270 -12.63 12.55 23.80
N LEU A 271 -12.14 11.72 22.87
CA LEU A 271 -12.98 10.85 22.06
C LEU A 271 -13.35 9.59 22.86
N GLU A 272 -14.64 9.37 23.07
CA GLU A 272 -15.19 8.17 23.69
C GLU A 272 -16.03 7.39 22.66
N VAL A 273 -16.27 6.11 22.92
CA VAL A 273 -17.14 5.29 22.08
C VAL A 273 -18.26 4.70 22.92
N ALA A 274 -19.50 4.93 22.50
CA ALA A 274 -20.71 4.37 23.08
C ALA A 274 -21.03 3.03 22.40
N GLY A 275 -20.90 1.92 23.14
CA GLY A 275 -21.25 0.60 22.65
C GLY A 275 -22.74 0.31 22.81
N ILE A 276 -23.40 -0.14 21.73
CA ILE A 276 -24.80 -0.58 21.73
C ILE A 276 -24.82 -2.03 21.25
N GLN A 277 -25.39 -2.91 22.08
CA GLN A 277 -25.31 -4.36 21.88
C GLN A 277 -26.62 -4.94 21.35
N GLY A 278 -26.51 -6.02 20.56
CA GLY A 278 -27.65 -6.82 20.09
C GLY A 278 -28.67 -6.05 19.27
N VAL A 279 -28.22 -5.08 18.47
CA VAL A 279 -29.10 -4.18 17.69
C VAL A 279 -30.01 -4.95 16.73
N ASP A 280 -29.59 -6.13 16.28
CA ASP A 280 -30.37 -7.05 15.47
C ASP A 280 -31.67 -7.53 16.15
N ARG A 281 -31.75 -7.47 17.48
CA ARG A 281 -32.91 -7.91 18.26
C ARG A 281 -33.77 -6.75 18.78
N LEU A 282 -33.31 -5.52 18.62
CA LEU A 282 -34.00 -4.34 19.14
C LEU A 282 -34.98 -3.80 18.09
N SER A 283 -36.21 -3.55 18.53
CA SER A 283 -37.07 -2.59 17.83
C SER A 283 -36.43 -1.20 17.84
N PHE A 284 -36.89 -0.30 16.97
CA PHE A 284 -36.37 1.08 16.98
C PHE A 284 -36.56 1.75 18.34
N ASP A 285 -37.71 1.55 19.01
CA ASP A 285 -37.99 2.18 20.30
C ASP A 285 -37.03 1.69 21.40
N GLU A 286 -36.74 0.39 21.43
CA GLU A 286 -35.76 -0.19 22.35
C GLU A 286 -34.34 0.30 22.02
N PHE A 287 -34.01 0.40 20.73
CA PHE A 287 -32.75 0.98 20.26
C PHE A 287 -32.60 2.44 20.68
N HIS A 288 -33.64 3.27 20.55
CA HIS A 288 -33.62 4.69 20.92
C HIS A 288 -33.30 4.88 22.40
N VAL A 289 -33.93 4.08 23.27
CA VAL A 289 -33.66 4.12 24.72
C VAL A 289 -32.21 3.74 25.02
N GLU A 290 -31.69 2.69 24.38
CA GLU A 290 -30.30 2.26 24.61
C GLU A 290 -29.27 3.20 23.98
N TRP A 291 -29.60 3.80 22.83
CA TRP A 291 -28.83 4.84 22.17
C TRP A 291 -28.64 6.03 23.11
N MET A 292 -29.73 6.62 23.59
CA MET A 292 -29.67 7.78 24.49
C MET A 292 -28.86 7.49 25.76
N ARG A 293 -29.11 6.33 26.39
CA ARG A 293 -28.37 5.90 27.58
C ARG A 293 -26.87 5.72 27.32
N SER A 294 -26.51 5.17 26.17
CA SER A 294 -25.11 4.87 25.85
C SER A 294 -24.34 6.12 25.43
N ILE A 295 -24.97 7.02 24.67
CA ILE A 295 -24.39 8.32 24.29
C ILE A 295 -24.19 9.18 25.54
N GLU A 296 -25.16 9.25 26.46
CA GLU A 296 -25.04 10.01 27.70
C GLU A 296 -23.86 9.52 28.56
N ARG A 297 -23.74 8.19 28.75
CA ARG A 297 -22.61 7.59 29.48
C ARG A 297 -21.26 7.91 28.83
N ALA A 298 -21.16 7.78 27.50
CA ALA A 298 -19.93 8.09 26.78
C ALA A 298 -19.58 9.59 26.87
N HIS A 299 -20.57 10.48 26.77
CA HIS A 299 -20.35 11.93 26.92
C HIS A 299 -19.85 12.31 28.32
N LEU A 300 -20.28 11.58 29.35
CA LEU A 300 -19.78 11.69 30.73
C LEU A 300 -18.42 10.99 30.95
N GLY A 301 -17.77 10.48 29.90
CA GLY A 301 -16.44 9.87 29.95
C GLY A 301 -16.41 8.39 30.31
N ALA A 302 -17.55 7.70 30.24
CA ALA A 302 -17.69 6.27 30.49
C ALA A 302 -17.95 5.51 29.18
N SER A 303 -16.88 5.16 28.44
CA SER A 303 -16.99 4.28 27.27
C SER A 303 -17.47 2.88 27.67
N SER A 304 -18.34 2.30 26.82
CA SER A 304 -18.95 0.99 27.01
C SER A 304 -18.60 0.00 25.89
N VAL A 305 -17.57 0.30 25.07
CA VAL A 305 -17.21 -0.58 23.96
C VAL A 305 -16.40 -1.78 24.44
N ASP A 306 -16.91 -2.97 24.15
CA ASP A 306 -16.19 -4.23 24.30
C ASP A 306 -15.56 -4.66 22.96
N GLY A 307 -14.77 -5.73 23.00
CA GLY A 307 -14.14 -6.28 21.80
C GLY A 307 -15.08 -6.93 20.78
N ARG A 308 -16.40 -6.71 20.88
CA ARG A 308 -17.45 -7.21 19.99
C ARG A 308 -18.10 -6.10 19.15
N ALA A 309 -17.85 -4.82 19.44
CA ALA A 309 -18.25 -3.72 18.56
C ALA A 309 -17.36 -3.71 17.31
N THR A 310 -17.89 -4.32 16.24
CA THR A 310 -17.15 -4.60 14.99
C THR A 310 -17.49 -3.60 13.89
N LEU A 311 -18.48 -2.74 14.14
CA LEU A 311 -18.92 -1.65 13.29
C LEU A 311 -18.91 -0.34 14.09
N LEU A 312 -18.18 0.66 13.60
CA LEU A 312 -18.15 1.99 14.20
C LEU A 312 -18.95 2.99 13.36
N LEU A 313 -19.57 3.96 14.04
CA LEU A 313 -20.39 5.01 13.43
C LEU A 313 -19.92 6.37 13.96
N SER A 314 -19.69 7.30 13.05
CA SER A 314 -19.20 8.64 13.37
C SER A 314 -20.01 9.71 12.63
N TYR A 315 -20.24 10.82 13.33
CA TYR A 315 -20.87 12.02 12.79
C TYR A 315 -20.22 13.24 13.44
N LEU A 316 -19.87 14.22 12.61
CA LEU A 316 -19.20 15.45 13.07
C LEU A 316 -20.11 16.68 13.00
N GLY A 317 -21.42 16.49 12.79
CA GLY A 317 -22.36 17.60 12.63
C GLY A 317 -22.48 18.06 11.18
N ASP A 318 -23.46 18.92 10.91
CA ASP A 318 -23.81 19.35 9.55
C ASP A 318 -22.76 20.24 8.86
N HIS A 319 -21.76 20.72 9.62
CA HIS A 319 -20.69 21.57 9.11
C HIS A 319 -19.53 20.78 8.47
N VAL A 320 -19.53 19.45 8.58
CA VAL A 320 -18.55 18.58 7.94
C VAL A 320 -19.25 17.69 6.93
N SER A 321 -19.18 18.05 5.65
CA SER A 321 -19.76 17.25 4.55
C SER A 321 -18.94 16.00 4.23
N ASP A 322 -17.64 16.02 4.55
CA ASP A 322 -16.66 15.07 4.05
C ASP A 322 -15.62 14.72 5.10
N ALA A 323 -15.53 13.43 5.45
CA ALA A 323 -14.45 12.88 6.25
C ALA A 323 -14.29 11.38 5.93
N ILE A 324 -13.06 10.90 5.92
CA ILE A 324 -12.76 9.46 5.83
C ILE A 324 -12.36 9.00 7.24
N PRO A 325 -13.19 8.18 7.90
CA PRO A 325 -12.84 7.69 9.23
C PRO A 325 -11.71 6.66 9.15
N ILE A 326 -10.93 6.56 10.23
CA ILE A 326 -9.92 5.51 10.38
C ILE A 326 -10.61 4.25 10.92
N VAL A 327 -10.24 3.10 10.36
CA VAL A 327 -10.68 1.79 10.85
C VAL A 327 -9.75 1.38 11.97
N VAL A 328 -10.32 1.10 13.14
CA VAL A 328 -9.57 0.78 14.35
C VAL A 328 -9.99 -0.60 14.86
N PRO A 329 -9.09 -1.60 14.85
CA PRO A 329 -9.38 -2.92 15.39
C PRO A 329 -9.89 -2.82 16.84
N PRO A 330 -10.92 -3.60 17.22
CA PRO A 330 -11.45 -4.77 16.50
C PRO A 330 -12.53 -4.45 15.45
N ALA A 331 -12.80 -3.16 15.16
CA ALA A 331 -13.74 -2.81 14.12
C ALA A 331 -13.23 -3.20 12.74
N VAL A 332 -14.11 -3.81 11.94
CA VAL A 332 -13.86 -4.13 10.53
C VAL A 332 -14.23 -2.95 9.63
N ALA A 333 -15.22 -2.15 10.04
CA ALA A 333 -15.62 -0.96 9.30
C ALA A 333 -16.01 0.20 10.22
N THR A 334 -15.77 1.42 9.73
CA THR A 334 -16.23 2.67 10.32
C THR A 334 -17.03 3.45 9.28
N LEU A 335 -18.25 3.84 9.64
CA LEU A 335 -19.12 4.66 8.81
C LEU A 335 -19.05 6.11 9.26
N PHE A 336 -19.02 7.02 8.30
CA PHE A 336 -19.17 8.45 8.53
C PHE A 336 -20.38 8.99 7.77
N LEU A 337 -21.28 9.65 8.49
CA LEU A 337 -22.36 10.43 7.89
C LEU A 337 -21.91 11.88 7.75
N GLY A 338 -21.98 12.42 6.55
CA GLY A 338 -21.69 13.81 6.24
C GLY A 338 -22.87 14.73 6.53
N GLY A 339 -22.53 16.00 6.78
CA GLY A 339 -23.48 17.08 6.82
C GLY A 339 -24.21 17.30 5.50
N THR A 340 -25.34 18.00 5.59
CA THR A 340 -26.15 18.33 4.41
C THR A 340 -25.42 19.30 3.48
N SER A 341 -25.33 18.94 2.21
CA SER A 341 -24.79 19.80 1.15
C SER A 341 -25.88 20.08 0.11
N SER A 342 -26.10 21.35 -0.20
CA SER A 342 -26.95 21.80 -1.31
C SER A 342 -26.07 22.40 -2.38
N ARG A 343 -26.08 21.84 -3.59
CA ARG A 343 -25.59 22.54 -4.79
C ARG A 343 -26.73 23.40 -5.31
N SER A 344 -26.44 24.62 -5.77
CA SER A 344 -27.49 25.55 -6.21
C SER A 344 -28.36 24.91 -7.29
N GLY A 345 -29.62 24.58 -6.93
CA GLY A 345 -30.59 23.95 -7.83
C GLY A 345 -30.69 22.42 -7.80
N SER A 346 -29.90 21.71 -6.98
CA SER A 346 -30.03 20.25 -6.79
C SER A 346 -30.77 19.89 -5.50
N GLU A 347 -31.38 18.70 -5.47
CA GLU A 347 -31.86 18.05 -4.25
C GLU A 347 -30.76 18.03 -3.18
N SER A 348 -31.18 18.11 -1.91
CA SER A 348 -30.30 18.15 -0.75
C SER A 348 -29.62 16.79 -0.56
N GLN A 349 -28.28 16.74 -0.43
CA GLN A 349 -27.54 15.48 -0.38
C GLN A 349 -26.65 15.38 0.87
N ARG A 350 -26.55 14.18 1.43
CA ARG A 350 -25.57 13.81 2.47
C ARG A 350 -24.61 12.76 1.94
N ARG A 351 -23.31 12.92 2.20
CA ARG A 351 -22.32 11.88 1.88
C ARG A 351 -22.27 10.84 2.98
N VAL A 352 -22.16 9.57 2.60
CA VAL A 352 -21.91 8.45 3.49
C VAL A 352 -20.61 7.81 3.07
N VAL A 353 -19.68 7.71 4.01
CA VAL A 353 -18.39 7.04 3.80
C VAL A 353 -18.38 5.76 4.59
N VAL A 354 -18.02 4.64 3.96
CA VAL A 354 -17.72 3.38 4.64
C VAL A 354 -16.24 3.13 4.47
N ALA A 355 -15.45 3.31 5.54
CA ALA A 355 -14.07 2.87 5.60
C ALA A 355 -14.02 1.47 6.19
N PHE A 356 -13.21 0.57 5.64
CA PHE A 356 -13.18 -0.82 6.07
C PHE A 356 -11.81 -1.48 5.88
N ASP A 357 -11.59 -2.58 6.59
CA ASP A 357 -10.44 -3.46 6.42
C ASP A 357 -10.67 -4.41 5.24
N HIS A 358 -9.93 -4.17 4.16
CA HIS A 358 -10.03 -4.91 2.92
C HIS A 358 -9.59 -6.37 3.03
N SER A 359 -8.90 -6.74 4.11
CA SER A 359 -8.56 -8.14 4.38
C SER A 359 -9.77 -8.97 4.84
N VAL A 360 -10.84 -8.32 5.32
CA VAL A 360 -12.04 -8.99 5.87
C VAL A 360 -13.33 -8.62 5.10
N PHE A 361 -13.39 -7.40 4.55
CA PHE A 361 -14.56 -6.84 3.89
C PHE A 361 -14.18 -6.15 2.58
N ASN A 362 -14.81 -6.50 1.45
CA ASN A 362 -14.41 -5.98 0.14
C ASN A 362 -15.35 -4.89 -0.41
N GLY A 363 -14.94 -4.24 -1.51
CA GLY A 363 -15.68 -3.12 -2.11
C GLY A 363 -17.08 -3.49 -2.62
N MET A 364 -17.27 -4.71 -3.13
CA MET A 364 -18.58 -5.19 -3.56
C MET A 364 -19.51 -5.35 -2.35
N GLN A 365 -19.03 -6.01 -1.29
CA GLN A 365 -19.78 -6.18 -0.05
C GLN A 365 -20.12 -4.84 0.61
N ALA A 366 -19.22 -3.86 0.52
CA ALA A 366 -19.46 -2.50 1.01
C ALA A 366 -20.54 -1.78 0.18
N ALA A 367 -20.55 -1.94 -1.15
CA ALA A 367 -21.58 -1.37 -2.01
C ALA A 367 -22.96 -2.00 -1.75
N ASP A 368 -23.02 -3.33 -1.62
CA ASP A 368 -24.24 -4.06 -1.26
C ASP A 368 -24.78 -3.63 0.11
N TYR A 369 -23.89 -3.49 1.09
CA TYR A 369 -24.24 -3.02 2.42
C TYR A 369 -24.82 -1.61 2.41
N LEU A 370 -24.24 -0.68 1.62
CA LEU A 370 -24.80 0.66 1.44
C LEU A 370 -26.16 0.64 0.75
N ALA A 371 -26.33 -0.18 -0.28
CA ALA A 371 -27.62 -0.33 -0.97
C ALA A 371 -28.70 -0.81 0.00
N GLU A 372 -28.35 -1.73 0.90
CA GLU A 372 -29.25 -2.22 1.94
C GLU A 372 -29.60 -1.17 2.99
N ILE A 373 -28.65 -0.33 3.42
CA ILE A 373 -28.93 0.82 4.29
C ILE A 373 -29.97 1.74 3.64
N ILE A 374 -29.79 2.07 2.36
CA ILE A 374 -30.70 2.93 1.62
C ILE A 374 -32.10 2.28 1.50
N ALA A 375 -32.15 0.97 1.26
CA ALA A 375 -33.41 0.22 1.19
C ALA A 375 -34.16 0.25 2.55
N GLN A 376 -33.44 0.15 3.66
CA GLN A 376 -34.04 0.26 4.99
C GLN A 376 -34.55 1.66 5.29
N LEU A 377 -33.80 2.71 4.93
CA LEU A 377 -34.26 4.10 5.06
C LEU A 377 -35.56 4.34 4.28
N ARG A 378 -35.65 3.83 3.04
CA ARG A 378 -36.89 3.89 2.23
C ARG A 378 -38.06 3.17 2.88
N THR A 379 -37.80 2.00 3.46
CA THR A 379 -38.82 1.23 4.18
C THR A 379 -39.33 1.99 5.41
N MET A 380 -38.43 2.61 6.18
CA MET A 380 -38.78 3.42 7.34
C MET A 380 -39.54 4.70 6.98
N ALA A 381 -39.26 5.31 5.82
CA ALA A 381 -39.98 6.48 5.34
C ALA A 381 -41.44 6.21 4.89
N GLY A 382 -41.98 4.99 5.08
CA GLY A 382 -43.38 4.67 4.78
C GLY A 382 -43.71 4.60 3.29
N SER A 383 -42.71 4.52 2.43
CA SER A 383 -42.88 4.46 0.98
C SER A 383 -43.31 3.05 0.53
N SER A 384 -44.59 2.70 0.72
CA SER A 384 -45.19 1.45 0.21
C SER A 384 -45.39 1.42 -1.32
N ASN A 385 -45.02 2.48 -2.04
CA ASN A 385 -44.83 2.38 -3.48
C ASN A 385 -43.45 1.75 -3.72
N VAL A 386 -43.46 0.46 -4.05
CA VAL A 386 -42.51 -0.06 -5.03
C VAL A 386 -42.83 0.63 -6.36
N SER A 387 -42.52 1.91 -6.46
CA SER A 387 -42.00 2.42 -7.71
C SER A 387 -40.60 1.83 -7.75
N SER A 388 -40.41 0.82 -8.60
CA SER A 388 -39.12 0.66 -9.27
C SER A 388 -38.53 2.04 -9.47
N VAL A 389 -37.24 2.23 -9.18
CA VAL A 389 -36.48 3.38 -9.67
C VAL A 389 -37.02 3.68 -11.08
N VAL A 390 -37.74 4.79 -11.23
CA VAL A 390 -38.24 5.19 -12.54
C VAL A 390 -37.01 5.71 -13.25
N LEU A 391 -36.32 4.79 -13.92
CA LEU A 391 -35.60 5.14 -15.14
C LEU A 391 -36.61 5.92 -15.98
N PRO A 392 -36.29 7.13 -16.47
CA PRO A 392 -37.17 7.85 -17.38
C PRO A 392 -37.61 6.89 -18.49
N GLU A 393 -38.89 6.88 -18.83
CA GLU A 393 -39.37 6.13 -20.00
C GLU A 393 -38.43 6.45 -21.17
N ARG A 394 -37.73 5.44 -21.70
CA ARG A 394 -36.95 5.57 -22.93
C ARG A 394 -37.93 6.06 -24.00
N ILE A 395 -37.78 7.32 -24.41
CA ILE A 395 -38.36 7.83 -25.64
C ILE A 395 -37.74 6.98 -26.77
N SER A 396 -38.46 5.94 -27.14
CA SER A 396 -38.07 4.93 -28.09
C SER A 396 -38.39 5.43 -29.49
N ALA A 397 -37.61 6.40 -29.98
CA ALA A 397 -37.49 6.73 -31.40
C ALA A 397 -36.38 7.76 -31.64
N TRP A 398 -35.12 7.32 -31.73
CA TRP A 398 -34.05 8.15 -32.29
C TRP A 398 -33.18 7.30 -33.22
N HIS A 399 -32.76 7.88 -34.35
CA HIS A 399 -31.92 7.21 -35.33
C HIS A 399 -30.44 7.32 -34.91
N ALA A 400 -29.69 6.22 -35.09
CA ALA A 400 -28.24 6.21 -34.86
C ALA A 400 -27.57 7.31 -35.72
N GLY A 401 -27.05 8.35 -35.07
CA GLY A 401 -26.44 9.53 -35.70
C GLY A 401 -26.77 10.88 -35.05
N ASP A 402 -27.89 11.00 -34.33
CA ASP A 402 -28.32 12.29 -33.73
C ASP A 402 -27.58 12.62 -32.41
N SER A 403 -27.11 11.60 -31.69
CA SER A 403 -26.46 11.69 -30.37
C SER A 403 -25.10 12.38 -30.40
N VAL A 404 -24.27 12.05 -31.39
CA VAL A 404 -22.93 12.66 -31.58
C VAL A 404 -23.05 14.17 -31.78
N ARG A 405 -24.01 14.61 -32.59
CA ARG A 405 -24.26 16.03 -32.87
C ARG A 405 -24.78 16.79 -31.64
N ILE A 406 -25.63 16.15 -30.83
CA ILE A 406 -26.14 16.73 -29.59
C ILE A 406 -25.03 16.83 -28.54
N ILE A 407 -24.16 15.82 -28.45
CA ILE A 407 -22.97 15.81 -27.59
C ILE A 407 -22.00 16.92 -28.00
N GLU A 408 -21.75 17.07 -29.29
CA GLU A 408 -20.95 18.18 -29.83
C GLU A 408 -21.55 19.55 -29.48
N GLU A 409 -22.85 19.77 -29.66
CA GLU A 409 -23.51 21.02 -29.30
C GLU A 409 -23.39 21.34 -27.81
N ILE A 410 -23.67 20.38 -26.93
CA ILE A 410 -23.58 20.54 -25.47
C ILE A 410 -22.13 20.82 -25.07
N ALA A 411 -21.18 20.05 -25.60
CA ALA A 411 -19.78 20.22 -25.27
C ALA A 411 -19.27 21.59 -25.76
N LYS A 412 -19.69 22.05 -26.95
CA LYS A 412 -19.41 23.42 -27.45
C LYS A 412 -20.03 24.50 -26.56
N GLU A 413 -21.24 24.30 -26.06
CA GLU A 413 -21.96 25.26 -25.21
C GLU A 413 -21.34 25.37 -23.80
N VAL A 414 -20.87 24.25 -23.24
CA VAL A 414 -20.26 24.19 -21.89
C VAL A 414 -18.77 24.56 -21.90
N VAL A 415 -18.03 24.25 -22.98
CA VAL A 415 -16.58 24.46 -23.09
C VAL A 415 -16.23 25.74 -23.86
N GLY A 416 -17.10 26.19 -24.77
CA GLY A 416 -16.95 27.47 -25.48
C GLY A 416 -16.00 27.47 -26.70
N CYS A 417 -15.61 26.30 -27.22
CA CYS A 417 -14.78 26.15 -28.42
C CYS A 417 -15.29 25.03 -29.34
N ASP A 418 -14.88 25.02 -30.62
CA ASP A 418 -15.18 23.91 -31.53
C ASP A 418 -14.44 22.62 -31.09
N ILE A 419 -15.14 21.49 -31.09
CA ILE A 419 -14.66 20.22 -30.56
C ILE A 419 -14.61 19.16 -31.67
N ASP A 420 -13.50 18.43 -31.74
CA ASP A 420 -13.28 17.29 -32.64
C ASP A 420 -13.63 15.98 -31.91
N VAL A 421 -14.51 15.18 -32.51
CA VAL A 421 -15.08 13.95 -31.94
C VAL A 421 -14.08 12.81 -31.75
N TYR A 422 -12.95 12.83 -32.44
CA TYR A 422 -11.91 11.80 -32.34
C TYR A 422 -10.79 12.18 -31.37
N ARG A 423 -10.84 13.37 -30.76
CA ARG A 423 -9.77 13.87 -29.89
C ARG A 423 -9.95 13.40 -28.43
N PRO A 424 -8.87 13.11 -27.68
CA PRO A 424 -8.99 12.69 -26.29
C PRO A 424 -9.66 13.76 -25.40
N LEU A 425 -10.66 13.36 -24.61
CA LEU A 425 -11.41 14.23 -23.69
C LEU A 425 -10.49 14.98 -22.70
N GLY A 426 -9.35 14.37 -22.33
CA GLY A 426 -8.34 14.96 -21.45
C GLY A 426 -7.65 16.21 -22.02
N GLU A 427 -7.59 16.37 -23.35
CA GLU A 427 -6.98 17.55 -23.99
C GLU A 427 -7.89 18.78 -23.97
N LEU A 428 -9.18 18.61 -23.72
CA LEU A 428 -10.18 19.68 -23.71
C LEU A 428 -10.13 20.53 -22.41
N ARG A 429 -9.20 20.22 -21.48
CA ARG A 429 -9.04 20.87 -20.16
C ARG A 429 -10.37 20.97 -19.39
N ILE A 430 -11.25 19.98 -19.58
CA ILE A 430 -12.53 19.88 -18.91
C ILE A 430 -12.24 19.71 -17.42
N ASN A 431 -12.56 20.73 -16.63
CA ASN A 431 -12.45 20.64 -15.18
C ASN A 431 -13.64 19.87 -14.59
N SER A 432 -13.56 19.50 -13.32
CA SER A 432 -14.59 18.70 -12.65
C SER A 432 -15.97 19.36 -12.63
N VAL A 433 -16.06 20.69 -12.74
CA VAL A 433 -17.34 21.42 -12.83
C VAL A 433 -17.92 21.31 -14.24
N GLN A 434 -17.09 21.45 -15.27
CA GLN A 434 -17.50 21.28 -16.67
C GLN A 434 -17.87 19.83 -16.98
N ALA A 435 -17.18 18.84 -16.41
CA ALA A 435 -17.54 17.43 -16.54
C ALA A 435 -18.94 17.12 -15.97
N VAL A 436 -19.26 17.72 -14.82
CA VAL A 436 -20.61 17.63 -14.21
C VAL A 436 -21.63 18.34 -15.10
N ALA A 437 -21.36 19.55 -15.57
CA ALA A 437 -22.27 20.32 -16.42
C ALA A 437 -22.55 19.64 -17.78
N ILE A 438 -21.54 19.04 -18.42
CA ILE A 438 -21.70 18.23 -19.65
C ILE A 438 -22.60 17.03 -19.36
N THR A 439 -22.36 16.31 -18.27
CA THR A 439 -23.14 15.11 -17.90
C THR A 439 -24.58 15.46 -17.55
N GLU A 440 -24.81 16.54 -16.81
CA GLU A 440 -26.14 17.06 -16.47
C GLU A 440 -26.90 17.51 -17.72
N ALA A 441 -26.25 18.27 -18.61
CA ALA A 441 -26.84 18.72 -19.87
C ALA A 441 -27.17 17.54 -20.81
N LEU A 442 -26.31 16.51 -20.86
CA LEU A 442 -26.58 15.28 -21.62
C LEU A 442 -27.77 14.52 -21.05
N ASN A 443 -27.80 14.29 -19.74
CA ASN A 443 -28.92 13.61 -19.08
C ASN A 443 -30.24 14.38 -19.25
N ALA A 444 -30.20 15.71 -19.18
CA ALA A 444 -31.37 16.57 -19.39
C ALA A 444 -31.87 16.57 -20.85
N LYS A 445 -30.95 16.64 -21.84
CA LYS A 445 -31.30 16.76 -23.26
C LYS A 445 -31.61 15.41 -23.91
N LEU A 446 -31.03 14.32 -23.42
CA LEU A 446 -31.15 12.96 -23.98
C LEU A 446 -32.01 12.02 -23.11
N GLY A 447 -32.47 12.47 -21.93
CA GLY A 447 -33.30 11.66 -21.03
C GLY A 447 -32.56 10.46 -20.44
N THR A 448 -31.22 10.51 -20.41
CA THR A 448 -30.35 9.43 -19.91
C THR A 448 -30.01 9.61 -18.42
N SER A 449 -29.44 8.58 -17.79
CA SER A 449 -28.95 8.62 -16.41
C SER A 449 -27.51 8.14 -16.35
N ILE A 450 -26.61 8.96 -16.90
CA ILE A 450 -25.18 8.65 -17.02
C ILE A 450 -24.45 9.26 -15.83
N PRO A 451 -23.76 8.47 -14.98
CA PRO A 451 -22.92 9.00 -13.92
C PRO A 451 -21.72 9.77 -14.49
N VAL A 452 -21.28 10.83 -13.81
CA VAL A 452 -20.09 11.62 -14.23
C VAL A 452 -18.82 10.75 -14.34
N THR A 453 -18.76 9.63 -13.61
CA THR A 453 -17.67 8.66 -13.69
C THR A 453 -17.55 7.99 -15.06
N VAL A 454 -18.62 7.92 -15.85
CA VAL A 454 -18.58 7.43 -17.24
C VAL A 454 -17.76 8.37 -18.13
N LEU A 455 -17.82 9.68 -17.87
CA LEU A 455 -17.04 10.68 -18.62
C LEU A 455 -15.53 10.49 -18.41
N TYR A 456 -15.11 10.07 -17.21
CA TYR A 456 -13.70 9.71 -16.90
C TYR A 456 -13.26 8.34 -17.42
N ARG A 457 -14.21 7.51 -17.88
CA ARG A 457 -13.95 6.19 -18.49
C ARG A 457 -13.90 6.24 -20.03
N CYS A 458 -14.35 7.36 -20.61
CA CYS A 458 -14.35 7.61 -22.05
C CYS A 458 -13.04 8.28 -22.46
N VAL A 459 -12.41 7.78 -23.53
CA VAL A 459 -11.20 8.38 -24.08
C VAL A 459 -11.61 9.48 -25.07
N THR A 460 -12.65 9.25 -25.87
CA THR A 460 -13.15 10.16 -26.92
C THR A 460 -14.63 10.52 -26.75
N LEU A 461 -15.13 11.50 -27.51
CA LEU A 461 -16.57 11.81 -27.57
C LEU A 461 -17.39 10.70 -28.26
N ALA A 462 -16.76 9.91 -29.14
CA ALA A 462 -17.38 8.73 -29.73
C ALA A 462 -17.68 7.67 -28.66
N ASP A 463 -16.77 7.47 -27.69
CA ASP A 463 -16.98 6.57 -26.54
C ASP A 463 -18.14 7.05 -25.67
N LEU A 464 -18.24 8.38 -25.47
CA LEU A 464 -19.32 9.00 -24.72
C LEU A 464 -20.67 8.82 -25.44
N SER A 465 -20.72 8.97 -26.77
CA SER A 465 -21.93 8.72 -27.57
C SER A 465 -22.40 7.28 -27.47
N ALA A 466 -21.48 6.32 -27.56
CA ALA A 466 -21.80 4.91 -27.39
C ALA A 466 -22.32 4.62 -25.97
N ALA A 467 -21.78 5.28 -24.95
CA ALA A 467 -22.22 5.11 -23.56
C ALA A 467 -23.59 5.71 -23.26
N VAL A 468 -23.93 6.80 -23.95
CA VAL A 468 -25.25 7.43 -23.87
C VAL A 468 -26.33 6.58 -24.54
N GLU A 469 -25.99 5.91 -25.64
CA GLU A 469 -26.91 5.05 -26.40
C GLU A 469 -27.11 3.66 -25.78
N ALA A 470 -26.20 3.25 -24.88
CA ALA A 470 -26.23 1.93 -24.24
C ALA A 470 -27.41 1.78 -23.25
N PRO A 471 -28.06 0.59 -23.18
CA PRO A 471 -29.12 0.30 -22.21
C PRO A 471 -28.68 0.42 -20.75
N ASN A 472 -27.39 0.22 -20.48
CA ASN A 472 -26.73 0.50 -19.21
C ASN A 472 -25.46 1.33 -19.49
N PRO A 473 -25.39 2.60 -19.04
CA PRO A 473 -24.24 3.47 -19.29
C PRO A 473 -22.94 2.98 -18.66
N LEU A 474 -23.02 2.09 -17.66
CA LEU A 474 -21.86 1.46 -17.02
C LEU A 474 -21.36 0.22 -17.79
N ASP A 475 -22.20 -0.36 -18.67
CA ASP A 475 -21.88 -1.52 -19.53
C ASP A 475 -21.47 -1.11 -20.95
N ALA A 476 -21.34 0.19 -21.21
CA ALA A 476 -21.13 0.80 -22.53
C ALA A 476 -19.91 0.33 -23.34
N ARG A 477 -19.08 -0.59 -22.82
CA ARG A 477 -17.99 -1.23 -23.56
C ARG A 477 -18.43 -2.44 -24.39
N ASP A 478 -19.71 -2.80 -24.37
CA ASP A 478 -20.21 -3.97 -25.10
C ASP A 478 -20.49 -3.76 -26.60
N THR A 479 -19.96 -2.71 -27.23
CA THR A 479 -20.06 -2.46 -28.67
C THR A 479 -18.82 -2.91 -29.45
N THR A 480 -18.31 -4.11 -29.17
CA THR A 480 -17.59 -4.89 -30.19
C THR A 480 -18.63 -5.49 -31.14
N PRO A 481 -18.41 -5.51 -32.48
CA PRO A 481 -19.29 -6.26 -33.38
C PRO A 481 -19.47 -7.69 -32.83
N ALA A 482 -20.71 -8.19 -32.80
CA ALA A 482 -21.06 -9.50 -32.26
C ALA A 482 -20.23 -10.66 -32.86
N SER A 483 -19.51 -10.44 -33.95
CA SER A 483 -18.56 -11.38 -34.54
C SER A 483 -17.27 -11.57 -33.73
N ALA A 484 -16.79 -10.58 -32.96
CA ALA A 484 -15.54 -10.66 -32.20
C ALA A 484 -15.68 -11.38 -30.84
N LYS A 485 -16.85 -11.28 -30.21
CA LYS A 485 -17.17 -11.98 -28.94
C LYS A 485 -17.30 -13.49 -29.09
N ALA A 486 -17.58 -13.98 -30.30
CA ALA A 486 -17.73 -15.40 -30.59
C ALA A 486 -16.39 -16.16 -30.48
N ASP A 487 -15.25 -15.50 -30.74
CA ASP A 487 -13.94 -16.15 -30.85
C ASP A 487 -13.19 -16.33 -29.51
N ILE A 488 -13.60 -15.65 -28.44
CA ILE A 488 -12.99 -15.71 -27.08
C ILE A 488 -13.82 -16.50 -26.07
N GLY A 489 -14.89 -17.19 -26.50
CA GLY A 489 -15.77 -17.98 -25.63
C GLY A 489 -15.09 -19.15 -24.90
N TRP A 490 -13.84 -19.48 -25.25
CA TRP A 490 -13.00 -20.44 -24.54
C TRP A 490 -12.42 -19.86 -23.23
N MET A 491 -12.13 -18.55 -23.14
CA MET A 491 -11.55 -17.92 -21.94
C MET A 491 -12.48 -18.00 -20.72
N ARG A 492 -13.79 -17.80 -20.92
CA ARG A 492 -14.81 -17.93 -19.86
C ARG A 492 -14.98 -19.37 -19.36
N ARG A 493 -14.57 -20.36 -20.16
CA ARG A 493 -14.72 -21.79 -19.86
C ARG A 493 -13.56 -22.34 -19.03
N VAL A 494 -12.39 -21.66 -19.04
CA VAL A 494 -11.18 -22.06 -18.32
C VAL A 494 -11.25 -21.72 -16.83
N VAL A 495 -11.88 -20.60 -16.45
CA VAL A 495 -12.04 -20.19 -15.04
C VAL A 495 -12.88 -21.21 -14.23
N ASP A 496 -13.72 -21.99 -14.90
CA ASP A 496 -14.60 -23.00 -14.29
C ASP A 496 -13.92 -24.39 -14.19
N SER A 497 -12.69 -24.58 -14.71
CA SER A 497 -12.04 -25.89 -14.84
C SER A 497 -10.64 -26.02 -14.23
N THR A 498 -10.09 -25.01 -13.55
CA THR A 498 -8.72 -25.06 -13.02
C THR A 498 -8.59 -25.92 -11.76
N GLY A 499 -8.29 -27.20 -11.94
CA GLY A 499 -7.54 -27.95 -10.94
C GLY A 499 -6.13 -27.36 -10.81
N GLY A 500 -5.60 -27.24 -9.59
CA GLY A 500 -4.31 -26.56 -9.30
C GLY A 500 -3.06 -27.11 -9.99
N ASP A 501 -3.18 -28.17 -10.79
CA ASP A 501 -2.11 -28.85 -11.54
C ASP A 501 -2.16 -28.62 -13.07
N GLU A 502 -3.08 -27.79 -13.60
CA GLU A 502 -3.10 -27.52 -15.04
C GLU A 502 -1.86 -26.70 -15.49
N PRO A 503 -1.12 -27.14 -16.53
CA PRO A 503 0.01 -26.38 -17.05
C PRO A 503 -0.41 -25.02 -17.62
N ILE A 504 0.37 -23.97 -17.34
CA ILE A 504 0.15 -22.64 -17.91
C ILE A 504 0.64 -22.60 -19.35
N ALA A 505 -0.23 -22.21 -20.28
CA ALA A 505 0.11 -22.06 -21.69
C ALA A 505 0.67 -20.65 -21.96
N ILE A 506 1.83 -20.58 -22.64
CA ILE A 506 2.33 -19.34 -23.24
C ILE A 506 1.74 -19.26 -24.64
N VAL A 507 0.75 -18.38 -24.82
CA VAL A 507 0.00 -18.24 -26.08
C VAL A 507 0.54 -17.14 -27.00
N GLY A 508 1.39 -16.25 -26.48
CA GLY A 508 2.06 -15.18 -27.22
C GLY A 508 3.33 -14.71 -26.52
N VAL A 509 4.22 -14.08 -27.28
CA VAL A 509 5.48 -13.51 -26.81
C VAL A 509 5.85 -12.27 -27.63
N GLY A 510 6.09 -11.16 -26.93
CA GLY A 510 6.74 -9.98 -27.48
C GLY A 510 8.10 -9.83 -26.82
N CYS A 511 9.13 -9.47 -27.59
CA CYS A 511 10.43 -9.20 -26.99
C CYS A 511 11.31 -8.29 -27.85
N ARG A 512 12.04 -7.40 -27.18
CA ARG A 512 13.07 -6.57 -27.77
C ARG A 512 14.37 -6.72 -26.99
N PHE A 513 15.47 -6.99 -27.69
CA PHE A 513 16.80 -7.20 -27.09
C PHE A 513 17.89 -6.52 -27.93
N PRO A 514 19.11 -6.34 -27.36
CA PRO A 514 20.23 -5.79 -28.11
C PRO A 514 20.56 -6.56 -29.40
N GLY A 515 21.19 -5.87 -30.35
CA GLY A 515 21.58 -6.46 -31.64
C GLY A 515 20.44 -6.59 -32.66
N GLY A 516 19.43 -5.71 -32.55
CA GLY A 516 18.31 -5.61 -33.48
C GLY A 516 17.23 -6.69 -33.31
N VAL A 517 17.15 -7.33 -32.14
CA VAL A 517 16.18 -8.39 -31.87
C VAL A 517 14.81 -7.78 -31.59
N ARG A 518 13.80 -8.12 -32.40
CA ARG A 518 12.41 -7.61 -32.26
C ARG A 518 11.36 -8.73 -32.21
N SER A 519 11.79 -9.99 -32.18
CA SER A 519 10.91 -11.15 -32.14
C SER A 519 11.59 -12.35 -31.48
N ALA A 520 10.80 -13.32 -31.03
CA ALA A 520 11.33 -14.59 -30.51
C ALA A 520 12.19 -15.35 -31.54
N GLY A 521 11.88 -15.20 -32.84
CA GLY A 521 12.68 -15.77 -33.92
C GLY A 521 14.06 -15.12 -34.05
N ASP A 522 14.13 -13.79 -33.91
CA ASP A 522 15.40 -13.06 -33.91
C ASP A 522 16.24 -13.43 -32.69
N LEU A 523 15.61 -13.52 -31.51
CA LEU A 523 16.28 -13.96 -30.29
C LEU A 523 16.85 -15.37 -30.47
N TRP A 524 16.06 -16.29 -31.00
CA TRP A 524 16.52 -17.65 -31.28
C TRP A 524 17.71 -17.67 -32.25
N SER A 525 17.70 -16.83 -33.28
CA SER A 525 18.81 -16.68 -34.22
C SER A 525 20.09 -16.18 -33.54
N VAL A 526 19.99 -15.21 -32.63
CA VAL A 526 21.14 -14.73 -31.84
C VAL A 526 21.69 -15.83 -30.94
N VAL A 527 20.83 -16.48 -30.15
CA VAL A 527 21.20 -17.52 -29.19
C VAL A 527 21.78 -18.75 -29.89
N SER A 528 21.10 -19.28 -30.92
CA SER A 528 21.53 -20.48 -31.63
C SER A 528 22.84 -20.30 -32.42
N ARG A 529 23.17 -19.06 -32.80
CA ARG A 529 24.42 -18.72 -33.50
C ARG A 529 25.51 -18.20 -32.56
N GLY A 530 25.24 -18.08 -31.25
CA GLY A 530 26.18 -17.53 -30.28
C GLY A 530 26.67 -16.13 -30.64
N ARG A 531 25.79 -15.29 -31.23
CA ARG A 531 26.18 -13.93 -31.64
C ARG A 531 26.36 -13.05 -30.41
N ASP A 532 27.49 -12.35 -30.36
CA ASP A 532 27.69 -11.24 -29.44
C ASP A 532 26.90 -10.02 -29.93
N VAL A 533 26.12 -9.43 -29.03
CA VAL A 533 25.24 -8.27 -29.27
C VAL A 533 25.61 -7.08 -28.39
N ILE A 534 26.78 -7.12 -27.76
CA ILE A 534 27.34 -5.98 -27.03
C ILE A 534 27.81 -4.92 -28.04
N SER A 535 27.48 -3.67 -27.74
CA SER A 535 27.87 -2.51 -28.52
C SER A 535 28.52 -1.47 -27.61
N GLY A 536 29.08 -0.41 -28.21
CA GLY A 536 29.40 0.80 -27.45
C GLY A 536 28.15 1.43 -26.82
N PHE A 537 28.36 2.39 -25.91
CA PHE A 537 27.29 3.17 -25.31
C PHE A 537 26.39 3.86 -26.35
N PRO A 538 25.09 4.03 -26.05
CA PRO A 538 24.10 4.57 -26.98
C PRO A 538 24.34 6.05 -27.27
N GLY A 539 24.26 6.44 -28.55
CA GLY A 539 24.43 7.82 -29.00
C GLY A 539 23.15 8.67 -28.92
N ASP A 540 22.00 8.07 -28.67
CA ASP A 540 20.67 8.69 -28.72
C ASP A 540 20.16 9.18 -27.35
N ARG A 541 20.89 8.94 -26.26
CA ARG A 541 20.48 9.27 -24.88
C ARG A 541 21.18 10.49 -24.28
N GLY A 542 22.04 11.16 -25.05
CA GLY A 542 22.76 12.36 -24.60
C GLY A 542 23.80 12.10 -23.50
N TRP A 543 24.32 10.88 -23.40
CA TRP A 543 25.33 10.51 -22.41
C TRP A 543 26.67 11.21 -22.70
N ASP A 544 27.30 11.79 -21.66
CA ASP A 544 28.68 12.29 -21.75
C ASP A 544 29.66 11.11 -21.64
N VAL A 545 29.77 10.32 -22.70
CA VAL A 545 30.58 9.09 -22.73
C VAL A 545 32.07 9.39 -22.46
N GLU A 546 32.60 10.45 -23.05
CA GLU A 546 33.99 10.87 -22.86
C GLU A 546 34.25 11.39 -21.45
N GLY A 547 33.28 12.10 -20.87
CA GLY A 547 33.38 12.53 -19.48
C GLY A 547 33.27 11.36 -18.52
N VAL A 548 32.39 10.38 -18.76
CA VAL A 548 32.14 9.26 -17.83
C VAL A 548 33.25 8.21 -17.84
N TYR A 549 33.92 8.00 -18.98
CA TYR A 549 34.93 6.94 -19.10
C TYR A 549 36.28 7.30 -18.44
N ASP A 550 36.83 6.39 -17.64
CA ASP A 550 38.22 6.45 -17.15
C ASP A 550 38.79 5.03 -17.03
N PRO A 551 39.94 4.71 -17.64
CA PRO A 551 40.52 3.37 -17.56
C PRO A 551 40.99 2.97 -16.16
N ASP A 552 41.10 3.91 -15.22
CA ASP A 552 41.44 3.64 -13.82
C ASP A 552 40.19 3.26 -13.00
N PRO A 553 40.05 2.00 -12.53
CA PRO A 553 38.89 1.58 -11.74
C PRO A 553 38.81 2.26 -10.36
N ASP A 554 39.92 2.80 -9.84
CA ASP A 554 39.93 3.51 -8.55
C ASP A 554 39.41 4.95 -8.67
N ARG A 555 39.13 5.43 -9.89
CA ARG A 555 38.65 6.79 -10.14
C ARG A 555 37.17 6.94 -9.79
N ALA A 556 36.90 7.59 -8.67
CA ALA A 556 35.54 7.88 -8.22
C ALA A 556 34.70 8.66 -9.27
N GLY A 557 33.47 8.23 -9.49
CA GLY A 557 32.50 8.91 -10.36
C GLY A 557 32.72 8.67 -11.86
N ARG A 558 33.55 7.68 -12.22
CA ARG A 558 33.84 7.27 -13.59
C ARG A 558 33.52 5.80 -13.81
N SER A 559 33.45 5.38 -15.07
CA SER A 559 33.34 3.98 -15.47
C SER A 559 34.55 3.54 -16.29
N TYR A 560 35.11 2.37 -15.96
CA TYR A 560 36.16 1.74 -16.78
C TYR A 560 35.59 0.95 -17.97
N VAL A 561 34.26 0.88 -18.09
CA VAL A 561 33.53 0.21 -19.18
C VAL A 561 32.84 1.26 -20.06
N ARG A 562 32.80 1.01 -21.36
CA ARG A 562 32.11 1.85 -22.36
C ARG A 562 31.25 1.05 -23.35
N GLU A 563 30.99 -0.20 -23.00
CA GLU A 563 30.29 -1.18 -23.83
C GLU A 563 29.17 -1.84 -23.01
N GLY A 564 28.09 -2.23 -23.66
CA GLY A 564 26.94 -2.86 -23.03
C GLY A 564 25.90 -3.33 -24.05
N GLY A 565 24.85 -4.00 -23.56
CA GLY A 565 23.71 -4.39 -24.39
C GLY A 565 22.65 -3.30 -24.39
N PHE A 566 22.42 -2.65 -25.52
CA PHE A 566 21.44 -1.57 -25.65
C PHE A 566 20.39 -1.86 -26.74
N LEU A 567 19.15 -1.46 -26.49
CA LEU A 567 18.14 -1.37 -27.53
C LEU A 567 18.48 -0.21 -28.47
N GLU A 568 18.39 -0.44 -29.78
CA GLU A 568 18.71 0.55 -30.82
C GLU A 568 17.72 1.73 -30.83
N ASP A 569 16.45 1.47 -30.52
CA ASP A 569 15.36 2.45 -30.57
C ASP A 569 14.61 2.48 -29.23
N ALA A 570 15.34 2.72 -28.14
CA ALA A 570 14.74 2.85 -26.81
C ALA A 570 14.00 4.19 -26.65
N THR A 571 14.39 5.21 -27.43
CA THR A 571 13.89 6.58 -27.32
C THR A 571 12.64 6.82 -28.18
N GLY A 572 12.42 6.02 -29.23
CA GLY A 572 11.24 6.05 -30.08
C GLY A 572 9.97 5.57 -29.37
N PHE A 573 8.82 6.08 -29.85
CA PHE A 573 7.49 5.66 -29.40
C PHE A 573 6.40 6.15 -30.36
N ASP A 574 5.49 5.27 -30.77
CA ASP A 574 4.31 5.65 -31.56
C ASP A 574 3.19 6.19 -30.66
N ALA A 575 3.33 7.45 -30.24
CA ALA A 575 2.41 8.07 -29.31
C ALA A 575 0.97 8.20 -29.87
N GLU A 576 0.83 8.50 -31.17
CA GLU A 576 -0.47 8.67 -31.82
C GLU A 576 -1.25 7.34 -31.85
N PHE A 577 -0.57 6.23 -32.15
CA PHE A 577 -1.18 4.90 -32.13
C PHE A 577 -1.82 4.56 -30.77
N PHE A 578 -1.18 4.95 -29.66
CA PHE A 578 -1.69 4.71 -28.31
C PHE A 578 -2.59 5.83 -27.77
N ASN A 579 -2.96 6.83 -28.58
CA ASN A 579 -3.71 8.02 -28.16
C ASN A 579 -3.03 8.81 -27.03
N ILE A 580 -1.69 8.88 -27.05
CA ILE A 580 -0.88 9.61 -26.09
C ILE A 580 -0.39 10.90 -26.75
N SER A 581 -0.60 12.04 -26.08
CA SER A 581 -0.17 13.33 -26.63
C SER A 581 1.37 13.39 -26.74
N PRO A 582 1.95 14.12 -27.73
CA PRO A 582 3.41 14.26 -27.84
C PRO A 582 4.07 14.81 -26.56
N ARG A 583 3.36 15.68 -25.83
CA ARG A 583 3.84 16.26 -24.57
C ARG A 583 3.91 15.22 -23.46
N GLU A 584 2.89 14.37 -23.34
CA GLU A 584 2.90 13.26 -22.40
C GLU A 584 3.96 12.23 -22.78
N ALA A 585 4.06 11.87 -24.07
CA ALA A 585 5.05 10.92 -24.57
C ALA A 585 6.48 11.35 -24.20
N LEU A 586 6.83 12.64 -24.34
CA LEU A 586 8.13 13.17 -23.91
C LEU A 586 8.41 12.96 -22.42
N ALA A 587 7.39 13.09 -21.58
CA ALA A 587 7.47 12.89 -20.14
C ALA A 587 7.47 11.40 -19.72
N MET A 588 7.07 10.47 -20.59
CA MET A 588 7.05 9.05 -20.23
C MET A 588 8.45 8.46 -20.15
N ASP A 589 8.74 7.68 -19.11
CA ASP A 589 9.94 6.83 -19.06
C ASP A 589 9.98 5.92 -20.31
N PRO A 590 11.09 5.88 -21.06
CA PRO A 590 11.32 4.95 -22.17
C PRO A 590 10.90 3.50 -21.88
N GLN A 591 11.05 3.04 -20.63
CA GLN A 591 10.63 1.73 -20.18
C GLN A 591 9.11 1.52 -20.35
N GLN A 592 8.30 2.52 -20.01
CA GLN A 592 6.84 2.46 -20.19
C GLN A 592 6.45 2.43 -21.67
N ARG A 593 7.17 3.18 -22.51
CA ARG A 593 6.95 3.24 -23.96
C ARG A 593 7.22 1.89 -24.62
N VAL A 594 8.40 1.32 -24.34
CA VAL A 594 8.80 0.00 -24.83
C VAL A 594 7.83 -1.07 -24.34
N LEU A 595 7.40 -1.02 -23.08
CA LEU A 595 6.43 -1.97 -22.53
C LEU A 595 5.08 -1.94 -23.26
N LEU A 596 4.56 -0.75 -23.60
CA LEU A 596 3.30 -0.64 -24.34
C LEU A 596 3.38 -1.28 -25.73
N GLU A 597 4.45 -1.00 -26.46
CA GLU A 597 4.67 -1.58 -27.79
C GLU A 597 4.88 -3.10 -27.71
N VAL A 598 5.69 -3.57 -26.77
CA VAL A 598 5.96 -5.00 -26.61
C VAL A 598 4.74 -5.77 -26.08
N ALA A 599 3.92 -5.15 -25.24
CA ALA A 599 2.64 -5.71 -24.82
C ALA A 599 1.70 -5.90 -26.02
N TRP A 600 1.64 -4.91 -26.91
CA TRP A 600 0.88 -5.00 -28.15
C TRP A 600 1.39 -6.13 -29.05
N GLU A 601 2.70 -6.17 -29.31
CA GLU A 601 3.37 -7.23 -30.09
C GLU A 601 3.08 -8.63 -29.50
N ALA A 602 3.06 -8.77 -28.17
CA ALA A 602 2.74 -10.03 -27.51
C ALA A 602 1.33 -10.50 -27.82
N PHE A 603 0.33 -9.61 -27.79
CA PHE A 603 -1.04 -9.95 -28.17
C PHE A 603 -1.17 -10.25 -29.67
N GLU A 604 -0.50 -9.49 -30.53
CA GLU A 604 -0.46 -9.77 -31.97
C GLU A 604 0.14 -11.14 -32.28
N SER A 605 1.22 -11.51 -31.60
CA SER A 605 1.85 -12.83 -31.75
C SER A 605 0.94 -13.98 -31.31
N ALA A 606 0.02 -13.71 -30.37
CA ALA A 606 -1.02 -14.65 -29.94
C ALA A 606 -2.20 -14.71 -30.92
N GLY A 607 -2.23 -13.86 -31.96
CA GLY A 607 -3.39 -13.69 -32.84
C GLY A 607 -4.59 -13.06 -32.14
N ILE A 608 -4.37 -12.36 -31.02
CA ILE A 608 -5.42 -11.73 -30.22
C ILE A 608 -5.49 -10.25 -30.59
N VAL A 609 -6.65 -9.79 -31.03
CA VAL A 609 -6.89 -8.37 -31.26
C VAL A 609 -7.04 -7.67 -29.90
N PRO A 610 -6.15 -6.73 -29.50
CA PRO A 610 -6.17 -6.16 -28.15
C PRO A 610 -7.49 -5.46 -27.77
N SER A 611 -8.18 -4.87 -28.74
CA SER A 611 -9.49 -4.24 -28.51
C SER A 611 -10.57 -5.22 -28.06
N ALA A 612 -10.44 -6.51 -28.38
CA ALA A 612 -11.35 -7.56 -27.92
C ALA A 612 -11.15 -7.92 -26.43
N LEU A 613 -10.04 -7.49 -25.82
CA LEU A 613 -9.73 -7.73 -24.40
C LEU A 613 -10.22 -6.61 -23.47
N ARG A 614 -10.74 -5.50 -24.02
CA ARG A 614 -11.29 -4.42 -23.19
C ARG A 614 -12.41 -4.96 -22.30
N GLY A 615 -12.33 -4.70 -20.99
CA GLY A 615 -13.26 -5.19 -19.98
C GLY A 615 -12.99 -6.62 -19.51
N SER A 616 -11.96 -7.30 -20.02
CA SER A 616 -11.63 -8.66 -19.59
C SER A 616 -10.84 -8.68 -18.28
N GLN A 617 -11.01 -9.74 -17.50
CA GLN A 617 -10.16 -10.07 -16.35
C GLN A 617 -8.78 -10.58 -16.82
N THR A 618 -8.05 -9.74 -17.55
CA THR A 618 -6.67 -9.99 -17.98
C THR A 618 -5.74 -9.24 -17.04
N GLY A 619 -4.85 -9.94 -16.35
CA GLY A 619 -3.85 -9.34 -15.45
C GLY A 619 -2.61 -8.84 -16.21
N VAL A 620 -1.89 -7.89 -15.61
CA VAL A 620 -0.66 -7.30 -16.12
C VAL A 620 0.40 -7.31 -15.01
N TYR A 621 1.45 -8.10 -15.18
CA TYR A 621 2.52 -8.27 -14.20
C TYR A 621 3.85 -7.89 -14.84
N VAL A 622 4.46 -6.82 -14.35
CA VAL A 622 5.67 -6.25 -14.98
C VAL A 622 6.79 -6.13 -13.95
N GLY A 623 7.94 -6.73 -14.26
CA GLY A 623 9.18 -6.48 -13.56
C GLY A 623 9.86 -5.22 -14.09
N VAL A 624 10.06 -4.21 -13.24
CA VAL A 624 10.81 -2.99 -13.56
C VAL A 624 11.80 -2.74 -12.45
N MET A 625 13.04 -2.45 -12.81
CA MET A 625 14.07 -2.01 -11.87
C MET A 625 14.72 -0.73 -12.40
N TYR A 626 15.09 0.16 -11.47
CA TYR A 626 15.70 1.47 -11.73
C TYR A 626 14.77 2.47 -12.43
N GLN A 627 14.67 3.68 -11.88
CA GLN A 627 13.89 4.79 -12.42
C GLN A 627 14.82 6.02 -12.47
N ASP A 628 15.57 6.16 -13.57
CA ASP A 628 16.62 7.18 -13.72
C ASP A 628 16.30 8.22 -14.80
N TYR A 629 15.13 8.14 -15.43
CA TYR A 629 14.72 9.07 -16.48
C TYR A 629 14.38 10.47 -15.94
N TRP A 630 13.69 10.54 -14.79
CA TRP A 630 13.36 11.81 -14.14
C TRP A 630 13.72 11.81 -12.66
N ASN A 631 14.32 12.91 -12.21
CA ASN A 631 14.31 13.28 -10.79
C ASN A 631 13.10 14.21 -10.55
N PHE A 632 12.22 13.85 -9.62
CA PHE A 632 10.94 14.53 -9.39
C PHE A 632 11.09 16.04 -9.09
N GLU A 633 12.25 16.46 -8.58
CA GLU A 633 12.57 17.87 -8.28
C GLU A 633 13.23 18.63 -9.44
N ALA A 634 13.67 17.95 -10.51
CA ALA A 634 14.51 18.51 -11.57
C ALA A 634 13.92 18.38 -12.98
N GLY A 635 12.66 17.98 -13.12
CA GLY A 635 11.99 17.87 -14.42
C GLY A 635 11.75 19.23 -15.11
N PRO A 636 11.66 19.28 -16.46
CA PRO A 636 11.35 20.52 -17.17
C PRO A 636 9.97 21.07 -16.77
N ALA A 637 9.88 22.38 -16.49
CA ALA A 637 8.61 23.04 -16.15
C ALA A 637 7.54 22.85 -17.25
N ASP A 638 7.96 22.74 -18.51
CA ASP A 638 7.07 22.49 -19.64
C ASP A 638 6.44 21.08 -19.64
N LEU A 639 6.81 20.18 -18.73
CA LEU A 639 6.21 18.85 -18.57
C LEU A 639 5.43 18.67 -17.26
N GLU A 640 5.19 19.77 -16.52
CA GLU A 640 4.42 19.79 -15.28
C GLU A 640 3.05 19.11 -15.45
N GLY A 641 2.68 18.25 -14.50
CA GLY A 641 1.46 17.43 -14.53
C GLY A 641 1.63 16.04 -15.15
N TYR A 642 2.66 15.81 -15.98
CA TYR A 642 2.94 14.49 -16.57
C TYR A 642 4.14 13.77 -15.94
N LEU A 643 5.01 14.47 -15.21
CA LEU A 643 6.21 13.88 -14.61
C LEU A 643 5.88 12.74 -13.62
N ALA A 644 4.82 12.91 -12.82
CA ALA A 644 4.39 11.90 -11.86
C ALA A 644 3.95 10.60 -12.53
N THR A 645 3.17 10.69 -13.60
CA THR A 645 2.72 9.53 -14.37
C THR A 645 3.79 9.01 -15.34
N GLY A 646 4.75 9.85 -15.69
CA GLY A 646 5.86 9.53 -16.57
C GLY A 646 6.99 8.77 -15.89
N ALA A 647 7.26 9.02 -14.61
CA ALA A 647 8.37 8.43 -13.84
C ALA A 647 7.96 7.33 -12.84
N GLY A 648 6.66 7.15 -12.60
CA GLY A 648 6.19 6.21 -11.57
C GLY A 648 6.31 4.75 -11.99
N ALA A 649 7.00 3.92 -11.20
CA ALA A 649 7.13 2.49 -11.48
C ALA A 649 5.77 1.76 -11.52
N SER A 650 4.84 2.13 -10.64
CA SER A 650 3.47 1.59 -10.62
C SER A 650 2.69 1.89 -11.92
N VAL A 651 3.07 2.94 -12.65
CA VAL A 651 2.41 3.32 -13.89
C VAL A 651 2.79 2.39 -15.05
N ALA A 652 3.90 1.64 -14.97
CA ALA A 652 4.31 0.71 -16.02
C ALA A 652 3.25 -0.36 -16.31
N SER A 653 2.78 -1.07 -15.29
CA SER A 653 1.70 -2.07 -15.43
C SER A 653 0.32 -1.40 -15.58
N GLY A 654 0.07 -0.34 -14.82
CA GLY A 654 -1.20 0.39 -14.84
C GLY A 654 -1.51 1.03 -16.20
N ARG A 655 -0.50 1.55 -16.91
CA ARG A 655 -0.67 2.18 -18.23
C ARG A 655 -1.04 1.15 -19.30
N ILE A 656 -0.42 -0.03 -19.30
CA ILE A 656 -0.80 -1.12 -20.20
C ILE A 656 -2.26 -1.50 -19.95
N SER A 657 -2.62 -1.73 -18.67
CA SER A 657 -3.99 -2.03 -18.26
C SER A 657 -4.97 -0.94 -18.70
N TYR A 658 -4.63 0.34 -18.52
CA TYR A 658 -5.47 1.47 -18.91
C TYR A 658 -5.66 1.60 -20.42
N VAL A 659 -4.56 1.58 -21.20
CA VAL A 659 -4.59 1.77 -22.66
C VAL A 659 -5.33 0.63 -23.35
N LEU A 660 -5.09 -0.61 -22.92
CA LEU A 660 -5.72 -1.81 -23.46
C LEU A 660 -7.09 -2.12 -22.82
N GLY A 661 -7.48 -1.38 -21.77
CA GLY A 661 -8.74 -1.54 -21.06
C GLY A 661 -8.88 -2.86 -20.31
N LEU A 662 -7.79 -3.40 -19.77
CA LEU A 662 -7.76 -4.68 -19.03
C LEU A 662 -8.14 -4.46 -17.56
N GLU A 663 -8.97 -5.33 -17.00
CA GLU A 663 -9.55 -5.15 -15.66
C GLU A 663 -9.03 -6.15 -14.61
N GLY A 664 -8.11 -7.05 -14.99
CA GLY A 664 -7.41 -7.92 -14.05
C GLY A 664 -6.31 -7.18 -13.25
N PRO A 665 -5.61 -7.87 -12.33
CA PRO A 665 -4.62 -7.23 -11.47
C PRO A 665 -3.49 -6.58 -12.27
N ALA A 666 -3.13 -5.33 -11.94
CA ALA A 666 -2.01 -4.61 -12.54
C ALA A 666 -0.91 -4.41 -11.49
N VAL A 667 0.18 -5.17 -11.59
CA VAL A 667 1.23 -5.22 -10.59
C VAL A 667 2.58 -4.91 -11.24
N THR A 668 3.26 -3.89 -10.70
CA THR A 668 4.69 -3.68 -10.96
C THR A 668 5.49 -4.24 -9.79
N VAL A 669 6.53 -5.03 -10.08
CA VAL A 669 7.40 -5.64 -9.07
C VAL A 669 8.84 -5.19 -9.26
N ASP A 670 9.49 -4.84 -8.16
CA ASP A 670 10.94 -4.63 -8.11
C ASP A 670 11.56 -5.58 -7.06
N THR A 671 12.20 -6.64 -7.55
CA THR A 671 13.09 -7.52 -6.79
C THR A 671 14.50 -7.49 -7.42
N ALA A 672 14.90 -6.33 -7.92
CA ALA A 672 16.12 -6.09 -8.69
C ALA A 672 16.24 -7.03 -9.92
N CYS A 673 17.37 -7.71 -10.06
CA CYS A 673 17.66 -8.54 -11.24
C CYS A 673 16.68 -9.72 -11.44
N SER A 674 15.84 -10.04 -10.45
CA SER A 674 14.86 -11.13 -10.51
C SER A 674 13.43 -10.68 -10.86
N SER A 675 13.19 -9.37 -11.02
CA SER A 675 11.84 -8.79 -11.13
C SER A 675 10.95 -9.44 -12.19
N SER A 676 11.48 -9.72 -13.39
CA SER A 676 10.70 -10.32 -14.48
C SER A 676 10.28 -11.77 -14.20
N LEU A 677 11.12 -12.55 -13.51
CA LEU A 677 10.78 -13.92 -13.10
C LEU A 677 9.76 -13.93 -11.96
N VAL A 678 9.86 -12.97 -11.02
CA VAL A 678 8.86 -12.82 -9.96
C VAL A 678 7.51 -12.37 -10.53
N ALA A 679 7.51 -11.45 -11.50
CA ALA A 679 6.30 -11.04 -12.20
C ALA A 679 5.63 -12.22 -12.94
N LEU A 680 6.42 -13.04 -13.64
CA LEU A 680 5.93 -14.27 -14.27
C LEU A 680 5.39 -15.27 -13.25
N HIS A 681 6.07 -15.43 -12.11
CA HIS A 681 5.60 -16.29 -11.03
C HIS A 681 4.24 -15.82 -10.48
N GLN A 682 4.10 -14.53 -10.19
CA GLN A 682 2.85 -13.95 -9.69
C GLN A 682 1.71 -14.08 -10.71
N ALA A 683 1.98 -13.87 -12.00
CA ALA A 683 1.01 -14.08 -13.07
C ALA A 683 0.52 -15.54 -13.11
N CYS A 684 1.43 -16.51 -12.99
CA CYS A 684 1.06 -17.92 -12.91
C CYS A 684 0.18 -18.22 -11.69
N GLN A 685 0.49 -17.63 -10.54
CA GLN A 685 -0.31 -17.80 -9.32
C GLN A 685 -1.71 -17.21 -9.49
N ALA A 686 -1.81 -16.01 -10.05
CA ALA A 686 -3.09 -15.34 -10.29
C ALA A 686 -3.98 -16.10 -11.27
N LEU A 687 -3.39 -16.68 -12.33
CA LEU A 687 -4.12 -17.56 -13.26
C LEU A 687 -4.64 -18.81 -12.56
N ARG A 688 -3.84 -19.43 -11.69
CA ARG A 688 -4.24 -20.64 -10.93
C ARG A 688 -5.29 -20.33 -9.87
N ALA A 689 -5.19 -19.17 -9.23
CA ALA A 689 -6.14 -18.71 -8.22
C ALA A 689 -7.47 -18.23 -8.83
N GLY A 690 -7.52 -18.01 -10.14
CA GLY A 690 -8.70 -17.48 -10.83
C GLY A 690 -8.86 -15.97 -10.69
N ASP A 691 -7.84 -15.25 -10.20
CA ASP A 691 -7.81 -13.79 -10.11
C ASP A 691 -7.83 -13.12 -11.50
N CYS A 692 -7.33 -13.85 -12.51
CA CYS A 692 -7.45 -13.47 -13.92
C CYS A 692 -7.60 -14.70 -14.82
N SER A 693 -8.22 -14.50 -15.98
CA SER A 693 -8.43 -15.53 -17.00
C SER A 693 -7.31 -15.60 -18.04
N MET A 694 -6.50 -14.56 -18.10
CA MET A 694 -5.31 -14.42 -18.92
C MET A 694 -4.36 -13.45 -18.22
N ALA A 695 -3.05 -13.57 -18.43
CA ALA A 695 -2.09 -12.65 -17.85
C ALA A 695 -1.02 -12.28 -18.87
N LEU A 696 -0.72 -10.98 -18.95
CA LEU A 696 0.49 -10.47 -19.58
C LEU A 696 1.56 -10.38 -18.50
N ALA A 697 2.68 -11.08 -18.70
CA ALA A 697 3.80 -11.09 -17.77
C ALA A 697 5.11 -10.79 -18.49
N GLY A 698 5.96 -9.95 -17.90
CA GLY A 698 7.24 -9.61 -18.51
C GLY A 698 8.09 -8.69 -17.65
N GLY A 699 9.11 -8.09 -18.26
CA GLY A 699 9.89 -7.05 -17.63
C GLY A 699 10.63 -6.20 -18.65
N VAL A 700 11.14 -5.07 -18.18
CA VAL A 700 11.87 -4.10 -19.01
C VAL A 700 13.07 -3.58 -18.26
N THR A 701 14.11 -3.23 -19.00
CA THR A 701 15.25 -2.49 -18.47
C THR A 701 15.75 -1.57 -19.57
N VAL A 702 15.63 -0.27 -19.33
CA VAL A 702 16.24 0.77 -20.17
C VAL A 702 16.99 1.70 -19.22
N MET A 703 18.29 1.88 -19.47
CA MET A 703 19.11 2.84 -18.73
C MET A 703 19.00 4.21 -19.39
N SER A 704 18.40 5.18 -18.71
CA SER A 704 18.31 6.54 -19.25
C SER A 704 19.60 7.34 -19.01
N THR A 705 20.38 6.95 -18.01
CA THR A 705 21.64 7.58 -17.61
C THR A 705 22.77 6.55 -17.51
N PRO A 706 24.05 6.98 -17.56
CA PRO A 706 25.18 6.08 -17.35
C PRO A 706 25.44 5.76 -15.87
N GLY A 707 24.58 6.21 -14.94
CA GLY A 707 24.82 6.14 -13.50
C GLY A 707 25.11 4.73 -12.98
N MET A 708 24.41 3.73 -13.50
CA MET A 708 24.63 2.32 -13.14
C MET A 708 26.02 1.81 -13.53
N PHE A 709 26.56 2.24 -14.68
CA PHE A 709 27.93 1.88 -15.05
C PHE A 709 28.95 2.49 -14.09
N VAL A 710 28.73 3.74 -13.66
CA VAL A 710 29.59 4.41 -12.69
C VAL A 710 29.53 3.73 -11.32
N GLU A 711 28.33 3.36 -10.85
CA GLU A 711 28.13 2.73 -9.55
C GLU A 711 28.83 1.37 -9.44
N PHE A 712 28.80 0.56 -10.51
CA PHE A 712 29.42 -0.76 -10.53
C PHE A 712 30.88 -0.78 -10.99
N SER A 713 31.49 0.38 -11.27
CA SER A 713 32.89 0.45 -11.73
C SER A 713 33.93 0.48 -10.59
N ARG A 714 33.57 0.00 -9.39
CA ARG A 714 34.43 -0.06 -8.20
C ARG A 714 34.71 -1.48 -7.73
#